data_AF-A0A3R6L9M2-F1
#
_entry.id   AF-A0A3R6L9M2-F1
#
_cell.length_a   1.000
_cell.length_b   1.000
_cell.length_c   1.000
_cell.angle_alpha   90.00
_cell.angle_beta   90.00
_cell.angle_gamma   90.00
#
_symmetry.space_group_name_H-M   'P 1'
#
loop_
_entity.id
_entity.type
_entity.pdbx_description
1 polymer ?
#
loop_
_entity_poly.entity_id
_entity_poly.type
_entity_poly.pdbx_seq_one_letter_code
_entity_poly.pdbx_strand_id
1 'polypeptide(L)'
;MCMKGMRKRHRKRLTAVVTAVALICTSGVLPENMAYAAEQTEEGVAIDKENFPDENLRNYLKESGFDKNDDGYFSQSELDAVEEMEAIYNKLENLKGLEYFRNLKSLDIRLNNISGELDLQMFPNLTSVYCDDNEITSIRFGEDCKLELIECNYNQIEVLDVSGLDHLDQLNCTGNPLKVLKFNEKWTSIRLYCDECSLTSLKFPESLDASETQINCENNVTYLTQKNIDFLDPEMFPDFDTGKIQKVVKLTKEQAEAGKSGTDIFDELKGSDYKLTDLQLGDRIIYTYDCGIGMSFDFTVRVGYSEEMFPPNRPDGIQYVEYTVSTVGEVPLPEGWKWKDEDADLVLPFGNWYEATAEYVGDNAEYYANIYQDVEIWKDYCQHPNDMRELKDEQKADCTQSGYTGDYYCGVCGNLLYKGEYIPIQHRLELVEEKEATQTEPGNIQYFVCSACGKLFLDEDGYHEVGIEDVTIPVLEPDPTDEPVPAPSEDPTAEPTKEPNPTEAPLPTPGVSETPVPTEEPTPVPTEEPTTAPSAEPTREPEITPEPTTAPAPSEEPTTTPMPSEEPTTAPMPSEDPTVAPTAEPTEEPKPTEAPLPTPGVSETPMPTEEPTPVPTEEPTTMPSEEPTMAPAPTEAPTAEPTREPEITPNPVDPTVAPAPTEAPTMEPTREPAKTAAPIEPTKEPVPTDAPVPTEVPTQKPEVPEITPEPTVPAVPTVVPPVRTPVPTQTVQATQTPATPAPTPVSTPKTNRKKPARVGKIITSSAGYRFKVTSSKVKNPEVALYRPGSGRKEVKIGTKVTINGISYSVTSVCERAFRSNKRVKKVSLGSRVDKIGKEAFANCRNIKVLYIYSPRLKASDIGENAFKGINKRVKISVPKAKMKEYKELFREKGLSKQTSVTTGKVQ
;
A
#
# COMPACT_ATOMS: atom_id res chain seq x y z
N MET A 1 -8.09 -43.50 43.39
CA MET A 1 -6.78 -43.35 44.06
C MET A 1 -5.71 -43.42 42.97
N CYS A 2 -4.63 -42.63 42.97
CA CYS A 2 -4.26 -41.54 43.88
C CYS A 2 -3.49 -40.44 43.12
N MET A 3 -3.83 -39.16 43.34
CA MET A 3 -2.93 -38.04 43.01
C MET A 3 -1.88 -37.89 44.13
N LYS A 4 -0.58 -37.81 43.79
CA LYS A 4 0.46 -36.96 44.44
C LYS A 4 1.87 -37.33 43.97
N GLY A 5 2.72 -36.32 43.75
CA GLY A 5 4.05 -36.44 43.15
C GLY A 5 3.97 -36.33 41.61
N MET A 6 4.87 -35.63 40.91
CA MET A 6 6.24 -35.23 41.28
C MET A 6 6.54 -33.72 41.13
N ARG A 7 5.89 -32.83 41.91
CA ARG A 7 6.42 -31.46 42.14
C ARG A 7 7.68 -31.49 43.03
N LYS A 8 8.82 -32.01 42.50
CA LYS A 8 10.11 -32.07 43.22
C LYS A 8 11.36 -32.35 42.35
N ARG A 9 11.58 -31.59 41.26
CA ARG A 9 12.90 -31.57 40.56
C ARG A 9 13.47 -30.18 40.18
N HIS A 10 12.66 -29.17 39.90
CA HIS A 10 13.10 -27.78 39.63
C HIS A 10 13.67 -27.02 40.85
N ARG A 11 14.67 -27.55 41.55
CA ARG A 11 15.43 -26.78 42.57
C ARG A 11 16.85 -27.29 42.89
N LYS A 12 17.52 -27.96 41.94
CA LYS A 12 18.90 -28.47 42.11
C LYS A 12 19.85 -28.36 40.89
N ARG A 13 19.50 -27.58 39.86
CA ARG A 13 20.45 -27.18 38.78
C ARG A 13 20.83 -25.68 38.79
N LEU A 14 20.08 -24.84 39.53
CA LEU A 14 20.29 -23.38 39.60
C LEU A 14 21.37 -22.97 40.61
N THR A 15 22.60 -23.51 40.49
CA THR A 15 23.73 -23.14 41.39
C THR A 15 25.12 -23.42 40.78
N ALA A 16 25.25 -23.61 39.45
CA ALA A 16 26.52 -23.97 38.80
C ALA A 16 26.97 -23.03 37.68
N VAL A 17 26.07 -22.22 37.09
CA VAL A 17 26.37 -21.38 35.91
C VAL A 17 26.79 -19.95 36.29
N VAL A 18 26.29 -19.44 37.43
CA VAL A 18 26.53 -18.05 37.90
C VAL A 18 28.00 -17.75 38.23
N THR A 19 28.86 -18.76 38.33
CA THR A 19 30.29 -18.63 38.61
C THR A 19 31.21 -18.64 37.37
N ALA A 20 30.67 -18.79 36.15
CA ALA A 20 31.47 -18.82 34.92
C ALA A 20 31.56 -17.47 34.18
N VAL A 21 30.52 -16.62 34.28
CA VAL A 21 30.38 -15.40 33.47
C VAL A 21 31.21 -14.20 33.99
N ALA A 22 31.79 -14.31 35.19
CA ALA A 22 32.45 -13.20 35.89
C ALA A 22 33.96 -13.01 35.57
N LEU A 23 34.51 -13.65 34.54
CA LEU A 23 35.97 -13.69 34.30
C LEU A 23 36.44 -13.41 32.85
N ILE A 24 35.55 -13.02 31.92
CA ILE A 24 35.93 -12.64 30.54
C ILE A 24 35.31 -11.29 30.19
N CYS A 25 35.87 -10.21 30.74
CA CYS A 25 35.45 -8.81 30.47
C CYS A 25 36.64 -7.82 30.48
N THR A 26 37.78 -8.15 29.87
CA THR A 26 38.97 -7.26 29.86
C THR A 26 39.74 -7.17 28.53
N SER A 27 39.09 -7.29 27.37
CA SER A 27 39.64 -6.79 26.09
C SER A 27 38.66 -6.91 24.91
N GLY A 28 38.54 -5.85 24.11
CA GLY A 28 38.15 -5.93 22.70
C GLY A 28 36.66 -5.94 22.39
N VAL A 29 36.28 -5.11 21.41
CA VAL A 29 34.96 -5.12 20.76
C VAL A 29 34.76 -6.45 20.03
N LEU A 30 33.61 -7.09 20.23
CA LEU A 30 33.15 -8.18 19.36
C LEU A 30 32.38 -7.58 18.17
N PRO A 31 32.61 -8.04 16.93
CA PRO A 31 31.74 -7.70 15.80
C PRO A 31 30.36 -8.37 15.97
N GLU A 32 29.32 -7.72 15.44
CA GLU A 32 27.92 -8.11 15.69
C GLU A 32 27.56 -9.51 15.14
N ASN A 33 28.32 -10.00 14.15
CA ASN A 33 28.18 -11.35 13.60
C ASN A 33 28.61 -12.49 14.54
N MET A 34 29.20 -12.21 15.71
CA MET A 34 29.52 -13.22 16.74
C MET A 34 28.55 -13.25 17.94
N ALA A 35 27.56 -12.35 18.01
CA ALA A 35 26.61 -12.32 19.13
C ALA A 35 25.62 -13.52 19.13
N TYR A 36 25.41 -14.17 17.98
CA TYR A 36 24.38 -15.19 17.77
C TYR A 36 24.72 -16.60 18.31
N ALA A 37 25.76 -16.73 19.14
CA ALA A 37 26.24 -17.99 19.70
C ALA A 37 26.01 -18.13 21.23
N ALA A 38 25.21 -17.25 21.82
CA ALA A 38 24.89 -17.25 23.25
C ALA A 38 23.47 -17.78 23.53
N GLU A 39 23.31 -18.47 24.66
CA GLU A 39 22.03 -18.97 25.23
C GLU A 39 21.26 -20.04 24.43
N GLN A 40 21.95 -21.03 23.84
CA GLN A 40 21.32 -22.36 23.69
C GLN A 40 21.08 -22.99 25.08
N THR A 41 19.80 -23.12 25.45
CA THR A 41 19.31 -23.94 26.57
C THR A 41 19.42 -25.44 26.29
N GLU A 42 19.17 -26.30 27.29
CA GLU A 42 18.91 -27.76 27.09
C GLU A 42 17.56 -28.03 26.37
N GLU A 43 16.91 -26.98 25.84
CA GLU A 43 15.61 -26.93 25.17
C GLU A 43 15.85 -26.17 23.83
N GLY A 44 15.30 -26.67 22.72
CA GLY A 44 15.71 -26.31 21.34
C GLY A 44 15.14 -24.98 20.80
N VAL A 45 15.21 -24.78 19.48
CA VAL A 45 14.70 -23.56 18.82
C VAL A 45 13.17 -23.64 18.70
N ALA A 46 12.45 -22.84 19.49
CA ALA A 46 10.99 -22.84 19.51
C ALA A 46 10.38 -22.32 18.20
N ILE A 47 9.37 -23.01 17.66
CA ILE A 47 8.70 -22.61 16.41
C ILE A 47 7.62 -21.55 16.71
N ASP A 48 8.05 -20.39 17.20
CA ASP A 48 7.23 -19.27 17.66
C ASP A 48 7.56 -17.94 16.96
N LYS A 49 6.87 -16.87 17.35
CA LYS A 49 6.99 -15.55 16.71
C LYS A 49 8.32 -14.84 17.01
N GLU A 50 9.05 -15.24 18.05
CA GLU A 50 10.31 -14.60 18.43
C GLU A 50 11.46 -15.10 17.53
N ASN A 51 11.52 -16.42 17.31
CA ASN A 51 12.47 -17.06 16.40
C ASN A 51 12.07 -16.91 14.92
N PHE A 52 10.78 -17.08 14.61
CA PHE A 52 10.24 -17.07 13.24
C PHE A 52 9.07 -16.06 13.16
N PRO A 53 9.31 -14.76 12.87
CA PRO A 53 8.27 -13.72 12.98
C PRO A 53 7.12 -13.86 11.98
N ASP A 54 7.36 -14.43 10.79
CA ASP A 54 6.37 -14.69 9.76
C ASP A 54 5.40 -15.83 10.16
N GLU A 55 4.09 -15.60 10.03
CA GLU A 55 3.06 -16.61 10.39
C GLU A 55 2.93 -17.73 9.36
N ASN A 56 3.07 -17.42 8.06
CA ASN A 56 3.05 -18.42 7.01
C ASN A 56 4.29 -19.31 7.10
N LEU A 57 5.46 -18.76 7.45
CA LEU A 57 6.69 -19.52 7.70
C LEU A 57 6.53 -20.49 8.87
N ARG A 58 6.02 -20.03 10.03
CA ARG A 58 5.75 -20.91 11.18
C ARG A 58 4.74 -22.02 10.86
N ASN A 59 3.74 -21.73 10.03
CA ASN A 59 2.75 -22.73 9.63
C ASN A 59 3.38 -23.76 8.67
N TYR A 60 4.16 -23.31 7.69
CA TYR A 60 4.95 -24.18 6.80
C TYR A 60 5.89 -25.11 7.59
N LEU A 61 6.68 -24.54 8.51
CA LEU A 61 7.63 -25.29 9.34
C LEU A 61 6.95 -26.36 10.21
N LYS A 62 5.67 -26.19 10.55
CA LYS A 62 4.85 -27.18 11.29
C LYS A 62 4.10 -28.18 10.40
N GLU A 63 3.93 -27.89 9.12
CA GLU A 63 3.32 -28.81 8.15
C GLU A 63 4.38 -29.60 7.33
N SER A 64 5.66 -29.19 7.40
CA SER A 64 6.80 -29.81 6.69
C SER A 64 7.27 -31.17 7.24
N GLY A 65 7.06 -31.43 8.54
CA GLY A 65 7.61 -32.61 9.22
C GLY A 65 9.12 -32.55 9.54
N PHE A 66 9.71 -31.34 9.56
CA PHE A 66 11.08 -31.14 10.05
C PHE A 66 11.20 -31.33 11.57
N ASP A 67 10.16 -30.91 12.31
CA ASP A 67 9.89 -31.34 13.69
C ASP A 67 9.41 -32.81 13.60
N LYS A 68 10.20 -33.73 14.13
CA LYS A 68 9.97 -35.19 14.01
C LYS A 68 9.31 -35.78 15.25
N ASN A 69 9.11 -34.97 16.29
CA ASN A 69 8.56 -35.41 17.57
C ASN A 69 7.22 -34.71 17.93
N ASP A 70 6.81 -33.71 17.15
CA ASP A 70 5.63 -32.85 17.30
C ASP A 70 5.60 -32.04 18.63
N ASP A 71 6.76 -31.72 19.22
CA ASP A 71 6.87 -30.97 20.48
C ASP A 71 6.88 -29.44 20.30
N GLY A 72 7.11 -28.95 19.09
CA GLY A 72 7.09 -27.53 18.73
C GLY A 72 8.43 -26.81 18.84
N TYR A 73 9.53 -27.53 19.04
CA TYR A 73 10.90 -27.03 19.04
C TYR A 73 11.77 -27.85 18.07
N PHE A 74 12.68 -27.20 17.35
CA PHE A 74 13.71 -27.91 16.60
C PHE A 74 14.88 -28.25 17.53
N SER A 75 15.19 -29.54 17.68
CA SER A 75 16.48 -29.97 18.20
C SER A 75 17.60 -29.70 17.19
N GLN A 76 18.85 -29.62 17.65
CA GLN A 76 20.00 -29.49 16.75
C GLN A 76 20.04 -30.63 15.71
N SER A 77 19.67 -31.86 16.10
CA SER A 77 19.56 -33.02 15.21
C SER A 77 18.41 -32.96 14.18
N GLU A 78 17.48 -32.01 14.32
CA GLU A 78 16.45 -31.73 13.31
C GLU A 78 16.90 -30.61 12.38
N LEU A 79 17.46 -29.52 12.92
CA LEU A 79 18.10 -28.44 12.14
C LEU A 79 19.21 -28.97 11.22
N ASP A 80 20.11 -29.80 11.77
CA ASP A 80 21.25 -30.39 11.06
C ASP A 80 20.82 -31.37 9.95
N ALA A 81 19.58 -31.87 9.99
CA ALA A 81 19.05 -32.89 9.08
C ALA A 81 18.17 -32.32 7.97
N VAL A 82 17.95 -31.00 7.91
CA VAL A 82 17.27 -30.32 6.80
C VAL A 82 18.32 -29.80 5.83
N GLU A 83 18.55 -30.57 4.77
CA GLU A 83 19.42 -30.16 3.65
C GLU A 83 18.65 -29.49 2.50
N GLU A 84 17.33 -29.63 2.45
CA GLU A 84 16.46 -29.11 1.39
C GLU A 84 15.16 -28.53 1.98
N MET A 85 14.66 -27.42 1.43
CA MET A 85 13.42 -26.76 1.88
C MET A 85 12.57 -26.22 0.72
N GLU A 86 11.42 -26.86 0.47
CA GLU A 86 10.42 -26.43 -0.53
C GLU A 86 9.27 -25.64 0.13
N ALA A 87 9.40 -24.31 0.23
CA ALA A 87 8.42 -23.40 0.84
C ALA A 87 7.56 -22.64 -0.21
N ILE A 88 7.32 -23.26 -1.37
CA ILE A 88 6.60 -22.72 -2.52
C ILE A 88 5.15 -22.29 -2.17
N TYR A 89 4.70 -21.13 -2.66
CA TYR A 89 3.29 -20.68 -2.62
C TYR A 89 2.66 -20.56 -1.22
N ASN A 90 3.47 -20.35 -0.18
CA ASN A 90 2.99 -20.18 1.20
C ASN A 90 2.55 -18.74 1.51
N LYS A 91 2.90 -17.75 0.69
CA LYS A 91 2.87 -16.30 0.97
C LYS A 91 3.78 -15.92 2.13
N LEU A 92 5.03 -16.40 2.09
CA LEU A 92 6.08 -15.87 2.96
C LEU A 92 6.30 -14.40 2.61
N GLU A 93 6.40 -13.56 3.63
CA GLU A 93 6.75 -12.13 3.54
C GLU A 93 8.16 -11.90 4.13
N ASN A 94 8.64 -12.81 5.00
CA ASN A 94 9.98 -12.74 5.59
C ASN A 94 10.56 -14.14 5.90
N LEU A 95 11.89 -14.29 5.77
CA LEU A 95 12.61 -15.57 5.98
C LEU A 95 13.32 -15.69 7.34
N LYS A 96 13.22 -14.69 8.23
CA LYS A 96 13.91 -14.72 9.51
C LYS A 96 13.54 -15.96 10.34
N GLY A 97 14.56 -16.56 10.94
CA GLY A 97 14.56 -17.87 11.57
C GLY A 97 15.11 -18.96 10.65
N LEU A 98 15.19 -18.76 9.33
CA LEU A 98 15.84 -19.75 8.45
C LEU A 98 17.36 -19.83 8.66
N GLU A 99 17.99 -18.82 9.27
CA GLU A 99 19.41 -18.83 9.67
C GLU A 99 19.77 -19.93 10.70
N TYR A 100 18.78 -20.64 11.27
CA TYR A 100 19.04 -21.82 12.11
C TYR A 100 19.39 -23.08 11.29
N PHE A 101 18.99 -23.18 10.02
CA PHE A 101 19.20 -24.37 9.17
C PHE A 101 20.57 -24.32 8.44
N ARG A 102 21.67 -24.38 9.21
CA ARG A 102 23.04 -24.18 8.68
C ARG A 102 23.53 -25.25 7.68
N ASN A 103 22.86 -26.41 7.61
CA ASN A 103 23.16 -27.48 6.65
C ASN A 103 22.32 -27.43 5.36
N LEU A 104 21.48 -26.40 5.19
CA LEU A 104 20.63 -26.23 4.02
C LEU A 104 21.48 -26.03 2.75
N LYS A 105 21.22 -26.87 1.74
CA LYS A 105 21.85 -26.88 0.41
C LYS A 105 20.91 -26.34 -0.67
N SER A 106 19.62 -26.67 -0.58
CA SER A 106 18.60 -26.19 -1.52
C SER A 106 17.47 -25.44 -0.81
N LEU A 107 17.16 -24.22 -1.27
CA LEU A 107 16.07 -23.39 -0.77
C LEU A 107 15.15 -22.98 -1.93
N ASP A 108 13.92 -23.48 -1.94
CA ASP A 108 12.88 -23.06 -2.88
C ASP A 108 11.78 -22.27 -2.15
N ILE A 109 11.71 -20.97 -2.46
CA ILE A 109 10.83 -19.97 -1.88
C ILE A 109 9.99 -19.27 -2.97
N ARG A 110 9.76 -19.95 -4.09
CA ARG A 110 9.00 -19.43 -5.24
C ARG A 110 7.53 -19.08 -4.92
N LEU A 111 6.96 -18.14 -5.69
CA LEU A 111 5.55 -17.76 -5.66
C LEU A 111 5.06 -17.25 -4.29
N ASN A 112 5.90 -16.47 -3.60
CA ASN A 112 5.62 -15.92 -2.27
C ASN A 112 5.41 -14.38 -2.35
N ASN A 113 5.54 -13.66 -1.24
CA ASN A 113 5.38 -12.22 -1.11
C ASN A 113 6.69 -11.57 -0.56
N ILE A 114 7.85 -12.19 -0.76
CA ILE A 114 9.11 -11.75 -0.15
C ILE A 114 9.54 -10.45 -0.84
N SER A 115 9.79 -9.40 -0.08
CA SER A 115 10.08 -8.06 -0.60
C SER A 115 11.34 -7.46 0.03
N GLY A 116 12.01 -6.56 -0.71
CA GLY A 116 13.26 -5.94 -0.29
C GLY A 116 14.49 -6.84 -0.53
N GLU A 117 15.44 -6.81 0.38
CA GLU A 117 16.70 -7.54 0.27
C GLU A 117 16.58 -9.00 0.74
N LEU A 118 16.93 -9.95 -0.14
CA LEU A 118 17.10 -11.36 0.20
C LEU A 118 18.53 -11.59 0.71
N ASP A 119 18.70 -11.69 2.03
CA ASP A 119 20.00 -12.00 2.64
C ASP A 119 20.27 -13.51 2.65
N LEU A 120 21.29 -13.93 1.89
CA LEU A 120 21.75 -15.32 1.82
C LEU A 120 23.08 -15.55 2.56
N GLN A 121 23.66 -14.53 3.20
CA GLN A 121 24.96 -14.63 3.89
C GLN A 121 24.95 -15.68 5.03
N MET A 122 23.77 -15.99 5.59
CA MET A 122 23.62 -16.94 6.69
C MET A 122 23.58 -18.43 6.29
N PHE A 123 23.61 -18.78 5.00
CA PHE A 123 23.51 -20.17 4.52
C PHE A 123 24.84 -20.67 3.91
N PRO A 124 25.86 -21.01 4.73
CA PRO A 124 27.23 -21.31 4.26
C PRO A 124 27.37 -22.63 3.50
N ASN A 125 26.28 -23.36 3.26
CA ASN A 125 26.24 -24.63 2.54
C ASN A 125 25.25 -24.61 1.37
N LEU A 126 24.63 -23.47 1.07
CA LEU A 126 23.62 -23.34 0.02
C LEU A 126 24.28 -23.45 -1.36
N THR A 127 23.83 -24.44 -2.14
CA THR A 127 24.26 -24.71 -3.52
C THR A 127 23.20 -24.30 -4.54
N SER A 128 21.92 -24.29 -4.17
CA SER A 128 20.82 -23.89 -5.05
C SER A 128 19.77 -23.03 -4.35
N VAL A 129 19.35 -21.94 -4.99
CA VAL A 129 18.24 -21.09 -4.53
C VAL A 129 17.25 -20.80 -5.66
N TYR A 130 15.96 -20.94 -5.35
CA TYR A 130 14.83 -20.65 -6.24
C TYR A 130 13.92 -19.63 -5.56
N CYS A 131 13.90 -18.39 -6.05
CA CYS A 131 13.16 -17.27 -5.45
C CYS A 131 12.27 -16.50 -6.42
N ASP A 132 11.91 -17.14 -7.53
CA ASP A 132 11.05 -16.64 -8.60
C ASP A 132 9.64 -16.26 -8.13
N ASP A 133 8.98 -15.35 -8.86
CA ASP A 133 7.64 -14.83 -8.55
C ASP A 133 7.56 -14.28 -7.10
N ASN A 134 8.39 -13.27 -6.80
CA ASN A 134 8.42 -12.53 -5.53
C ASN A 134 8.58 -11.01 -5.81
N GLU A 135 8.79 -10.20 -4.76
CA GLU A 135 8.93 -8.74 -4.81
C GLU A 135 10.35 -8.29 -4.37
N ILE A 136 11.37 -9.16 -4.58
CA ILE A 136 12.76 -8.97 -4.12
C ILE A 136 13.44 -7.86 -4.95
N THR A 137 14.11 -6.92 -4.29
CA THR A 137 14.81 -5.78 -4.92
C THR A 137 16.32 -5.97 -5.01
N SER A 138 16.90 -6.82 -4.17
CA SER A 138 18.34 -7.13 -4.14
C SER A 138 18.60 -8.48 -3.47
N ILE A 139 19.76 -9.08 -3.73
CA ILE A 139 20.22 -10.31 -3.08
C ILE A 139 21.61 -10.04 -2.48
N ARG A 140 21.81 -10.37 -1.19
CA ARG A 140 23.13 -10.34 -0.55
C ARG A 140 23.71 -11.75 -0.48
N PHE A 141 24.87 -11.95 -1.09
CA PHE A 141 25.64 -13.20 -1.01
C PHE A 141 26.67 -13.13 0.14
N GLY A 142 27.12 -14.30 0.63
CA GLY A 142 28.23 -14.40 1.58
C GLY A 142 29.60 -14.46 0.88
N GLU A 143 30.68 -14.21 1.62
CA GLU A 143 32.05 -14.17 1.09
C GLU A 143 32.53 -15.56 0.59
N ASP A 144 32.23 -16.63 1.33
CA ASP A 144 32.53 -18.03 0.96
C ASP A 144 31.31 -18.76 0.36
N CYS A 145 30.57 -18.10 -0.54
CA CYS A 145 29.31 -18.65 -1.07
C CYS A 145 29.52 -19.83 -2.04
N LYS A 146 28.74 -20.90 -1.86
CA LYS A 146 28.80 -22.16 -2.63
C LYS A 146 27.68 -22.31 -3.65
N LEU A 147 26.97 -21.22 -4.00
CA LEU A 147 25.87 -21.27 -4.95
C LEU A 147 26.36 -21.69 -6.34
N GLU A 148 25.85 -22.82 -6.81
CA GLU A 148 26.02 -23.39 -8.16
C GLU A 148 24.83 -22.98 -9.06
N LEU A 149 23.64 -22.77 -8.47
CA LEU A 149 22.41 -22.40 -9.18
C LEU A 149 21.62 -21.29 -8.48
N ILE A 150 21.21 -20.27 -9.25
CA ILE A 150 20.27 -19.22 -8.84
C ILE A 150 19.14 -19.11 -9.86
N GLU A 151 17.90 -19.28 -9.43
CA GLU A 151 16.68 -18.88 -10.15
C GLU A 151 16.00 -17.75 -9.36
N CYS A 152 15.88 -16.55 -9.95
CA CYS A 152 15.34 -15.34 -9.32
C CYS A 152 14.38 -14.56 -10.25
N ASN A 153 13.69 -15.26 -11.15
CA ASN A 153 12.87 -14.67 -12.20
C ASN A 153 11.68 -13.86 -11.68
N TYR A 154 11.24 -12.87 -12.47
CA TYR A 154 10.06 -12.05 -12.17
C TYR A 154 10.09 -11.45 -10.76
N ASN A 155 11.23 -10.84 -10.41
CA ASN A 155 11.45 -10.05 -9.20
C ASN A 155 11.66 -8.56 -9.60
N GLN A 156 12.13 -7.72 -8.68
CA GLN A 156 12.31 -6.27 -8.86
C GLN A 156 13.79 -5.86 -8.76
N ILE A 157 14.72 -6.74 -9.15
CA ILE A 157 16.16 -6.53 -9.02
C ILE A 157 16.68 -5.62 -10.15
N GLU A 158 17.13 -4.40 -9.82
CA GLU A 158 17.73 -3.48 -10.80
C GLU A 158 19.24 -3.70 -11.01
N VAL A 159 19.95 -4.23 -10.02
CA VAL A 159 21.39 -4.51 -10.08
C VAL A 159 21.68 -5.84 -9.43
N LEU A 160 22.40 -6.72 -10.14
CA LEU A 160 22.79 -8.04 -9.66
C LEU A 160 24.31 -8.21 -9.77
N ASP A 161 24.97 -8.31 -8.62
CA ASP A 161 26.42 -8.49 -8.51
C ASP A 161 26.72 -9.93 -8.08
N VAL A 162 27.07 -10.78 -9.06
CA VAL A 162 27.47 -12.19 -8.83
C VAL A 162 28.99 -12.37 -8.98
N SER A 163 29.75 -11.28 -9.01
CA SER A 163 31.21 -11.30 -9.21
C SER A 163 32.00 -12.03 -8.12
N GLY A 164 31.43 -12.16 -6.92
CA GLY A 164 32.00 -12.93 -5.80
C GLY A 164 31.69 -14.43 -5.81
N LEU A 165 30.87 -14.94 -6.73
CA LEU A 165 30.47 -16.35 -6.75
C LEU A 165 31.46 -17.17 -7.58
N ASP A 166 32.40 -17.85 -6.93
CA ASP A 166 33.44 -18.67 -7.60
C ASP A 166 32.93 -20.03 -8.15
N HIS A 167 31.68 -20.41 -7.86
CA HIS A 167 31.13 -21.73 -8.19
C HIS A 167 29.81 -21.72 -9.00
N LEU A 168 29.32 -20.56 -9.43
CA LEU A 168 28.03 -20.47 -10.13
C LEU A 168 28.11 -21.05 -11.55
N ASP A 169 27.27 -22.05 -11.83
CA ASP A 169 27.13 -22.69 -13.15
C ASP A 169 25.81 -22.31 -13.85
N GLN A 170 24.76 -21.97 -13.11
CA GLN A 170 23.48 -21.52 -13.68
C GLN A 170 22.92 -20.27 -12.98
N LEU A 171 22.57 -19.26 -13.78
CA LEU A 171 21.87 -18.05 -13.35
C LEU A 171 20.66 -17.80 -14.25
N ASN A 172 19.47 -17.72 -13.67
CA ASN A 172 18.26 -17.29 -14.36
C ASN A 172 17.63 -16.10 -13.61
N CYS A 173 17.67 -14.94 -14.25
CA CYS A 173 17.17 -13.66 -13.72
C CYS A 173 16.12 -13.01 -14.64
N THR A 174 15.52 -13.78 -15.54
CA THR A 174 14.51 -13.39 -16.53
C THR A 174 13.39 -12.53 -15.94
N GLY A 175 13.00 -11.47 -16.66
CA GLY A 175 11.88 -10.61 -16.28
C GLY A 175 12.12 -9.74 -15.03
N ASN A 176 13.37 -9.43 -14.70
CA ASN A 176 13.73 -8.40 -13.71
C ASN A 176 14.00 -7.04 -14.39
N PRO A 177 13.81 -5.90 -13.72
CA PRO A 177 14.19 -4.56 -14.21
C PRO A 177 15.72 -4.32 -14.21
N LEU A 178 16.49 -5.38 -14.47
CA LEU A 178 17.94 -5.48 -14.30
C LEU A 178 18.67 -4.61 -15.32
N LYS A 179 19.32 -3.54 -14.85
CA LYS A 179 20.13 -2.60 -15.65
C LYS A 179 21.60 -3.02 -15.73
N VAL A 180 22.12 -3.61 -14.65
CA VAL A 180 23.52 -4.00 -14.51
C VAL A 180 23.64 -5.42 -13.96
N LEU A 181 24.29 -6.30 -14.72
CA LEU A 181 24.69 -7.64 -14.30
C LEU A 181 26.22 -7.75 -14.33
N LYS A 182 26.84 -8.03 -13.18
CA LYS A 182 28.29 -8.19 -13.06
C LYS A 182 28.69 -9.64 -12.88
N PHE A 183 29.61 -10.09 -13.72
CA PHE A 183 30.14 -11.45 -13.73
C PHE A 183 31.43 -11.57 -12.92
N ASN A 184 31.80 -12.80 -12.59
CA ASN A 184 33.10 -13.12 -12.02
C ASN A 184 34.11 -13.32 -13.16
N GLU A 185 35.16 -12.49 -13.19
CA GLU A 185 36.21 -12.48 -14.23
C GLU A 185 37.08 -13.76 -14.26
N LYS A 186 36.76 -14.78 -13.44
CA LYS A 186 37.39 -16.12 -13.44
C LYS A 186 36.57 -17.17 -14.21
N TRP A 187 35.29 -16.95 -14.50
CA TRP A 187 34.41 -18.01 -15.03
C TRP A 187 34.84 -18.48 -16.42
N THR A 188 34.81 -19.79 -16.65
CA THR A 188 35.08 -20.43 -17.95
C THR A 188 33.81 -20.85 -18.69
N SER A 189 32.71 -21.07 -17.98
CA SER A 189 31.41 -21.46 -18.53
C SER A 189 30.29 -20.95 -17.63
N ILE A 190 29.12 -20.65 -18.21
CA ILE A 190 27.90 -20.34 -17.46
C ILE A 190 26.65 -20.74 -18.26
N ARG A 191 25.56 -21.05 -17.57
CA ARG A 191 24.20 -21.18 -18.13
C ARG A 191 23.38 -19.96 -17.67
N LEU A 192 23.42 -18.90 -18.48
CA LEU A 192 22.79 -17.61 -18.20
C LEU A 192 21.46 -17.46 -18.95
N TYR A 193 20.44 -17.03 -18.23
CA TYR A 193 19.15 -16.62 -18.76
C TYR A 193 18.79 -15.25 -18.18
N CYS A 194 18.84 -14.22 -19.03
CA CYS A 194 18.58 -12.82 -18.69
C CYS A 194 17.64 -12.19 -19.72
N ASP A 195 16.60 -12.94 -20.10
CA ASP A 195 15.58 -12.52 -21.04
C ASP A 195 14.60 -11.51 -20.41
N GLU A 196 13.91 -10.73 -21.23
CA GLU A 196 12.84 -9.79 -20.81
C GLU A 196 13.28 -8.78 -19.72
N CYS A 197 14.60 -8.52 -19.59
CA CYS A 197 15.18 -7.59 -18.63
C CYS A 197 15.34 -6.17 -19.18
N SER A 198 15.89 -5.24 -18.39
CA SER A 198 16.20 -3.86 -18.79
C SER A 198 17.70 -3.59 -18.94
N LEU A 199 18.46 -4.59 -19.42
CA LEU A 199 19.88 -4.44 -19.67
C LEU A 199 20.11 -3.51 -20.88
N THR A 200 21.19 -2.73 -20.83
CA THR A 200 21.71 -1.98 -21.98
C THR A 200 22.93 -2.63 -22.62
N SER A 201 23.66 -3.42 -21.85
CA SER A 201 24.95 -3.99 -22.22
C SER A 201 25.19 -5.26 -21.41
N LEU A 202 25.98 -6.17 -21.96
CA LEU A 202 26.65 -7.23 -21.21
C LEU A 202 28.13 -7.24 -21.58
N LYS A 203 28.98 -7.51 -20.58
CA LYS A 203 30.42 -7.66 -20.74
C LYS A 203 30.82 -9.01 -20.15
N PHE A 204 30.90 -10.03 -21.00
CA PHE A 204 31.34 -11.35 -20.54
C PHE A 204 32.85 -11.36 -20.23
N PRO A 205 33.31 -12.17 -19.25
CA PRO A 205 34.73 -12.38 -18.99
C PRO A 205 35.47 -12.89 -20.24
N GLU A 206 36.71 -12.45 -20.44
CA GLU A 206 37.57 -12.96 -21.54
C GLU A 206 37.93 -14.46 -21.38
N SER A 207 37.75 -15.02 -20.18
CA SER A 207 37.96 -16.43 -19.85
C SER A 207 36.82 -17.37 -20.27
N LEU A 208 35.67 -16.82 -20.68
CA LEU A 208 34.44 -17.59 -20.89
C LEU A 208 34.44 -18.28 -22.28
N ASP A 209 34.32 -19.61 -22.33
CA ASP A 209 34.26 -20.36 -23.58
C ASP A 209 32.85 -20.32 -24.19
N ALA A 210 32.72 -19.71 -25.36
CA ALA A 210 31.47 -19.55 -26.09
C ALA A 210 30.85 -20.86 -26.62
N SER A 211 31.60 -21.97 -26.59
CA SER A 211 31.13 -23.30 -27.03
C SER A 211 30.63 -24.19 -25.89
N GLU A 212 31.06 -23.93 -24.66
CA GLU A 212 30.57 -24.61 -23.44
C GLU A 212 29.47 -23.79 -22.71
N THR A 213 29.46 -22.48 -22.93
CA THR A 213 28.50 -21.52 -22.37
C THR A 213 27.13 -21.56 -23.08
N GLN A 214 26.05 -21.38 -22.31
CA GLN A 214 24.69 -21.19 -22.83
C GLN A 214 24.16 -19.85 -22.32
N ILE A 215 23.84 -18.93 -23.24
CA ILE A 215 23.28 -17.61 -22.91
C ILE A 215 21.95 -17.43 -23.64
N ASN A 216 20.91 -17.04 -22.91
CA ASN A 216 19.70 -16.44 -23.46
C ASN A 216 19.56 -15.01 -22.92
N CYS A 217 19.36 -14.05 -23.83
CA CYS A 217 19.39 -12.61 -23.55
C CYS A 217 18.41 -11.86 -24.48
N GLU A 218 17.32 -12.51 -24.89
CA GLU A 218 16.33 -11.96 -25.81
C GLU A 218 15.42 -10.92 -25.13
N ASN A 219 14.80 -10.07 -25.93
CA ASN A 219 13.75 -9.13 -25.50
C ASN A 219 14.15 -8.16 -24.37
N ASN A 220 15.45 -7.84 -24.24
CA ASN A 220 15.91 -6.80 -23.33
C ASN A 220 15.43 -5.41 -23.78
N VAL A 221 14.63 -4.75 -22.94
CA VAL A 221 13.97 -3.46 -23.22
C VAL A 221 14.19 -2.49 -22.06
N THR A 222 14.94 -1.42 -22.33
CA THR A 222 15.08 -0.25 -21.47
C THR A 222 14.11 0.85 -21.90
N TYR A 223 13.44 1.51 -20.95
CA TYR A 223 12.53 2.63 -21.21
C TYR A 223 13.13 3.95 -20.74
N LEU A 224 13.27 4.91 -21.65
CA LEU A 224 13.79 6.26 -21.38
C LEU A 224 12.68 7.30 -21.32
N THR A 225 12.90 8.34 -20.52
CA THR A 225 11.93 9.43 -20.27
C THR A 225 12.40 10.77 -20.83
N GLN A 226 13.15 10.75 -21.94
CA GLN A 226 13.82 11.92 -22.50
C GLN A 226 13.96 11.85 -24.03
N LYS A 227 14.21 13.00 -24.67
CA LYS A 227 14.22 13.19 -26.14
C LYS A 227 15.56 12.92 -26.79
N ASN A 228 16.60 12.71 -25.99
CA ASN A 228 17.97 12.51 -26.44
C ASN A 228 18.52 11.21 -25.83
N ILE A 229 19.39 10.53 -26.56
CA ILE A 229 20.21 9.40 -26.10
C ILE A 229 21.66 9.83 -26.24
N ASP A 230 22.46 9.56 -25.21
CA ASP A 230 23.90 9.76 -25.21
C ASP A 230 24.54 8.45 -24.74
N PHE A 231 25.09 7.66 -25.67
CA PHE A 231 25.69 6.36 -25.31
C PHE A 231 27.01 6.49 -24.53
N LEU A 232 27.45 7.72 -24.26
CA LEU A 232 28.60 8.05 -23.40
C LEU A 232 28.18 8.52 -21.99
N ASP A 233 26.87 8.58 -21.70
CA ASP A 233 26.34 8.91 -20.37
C ASP A 233 26.30 7.66 -19.48
N PRO A 234 27.11 7.58 -18.41
CA PRO A 234 27.17 6.42 -17.53
C PRO A 234 25.92 6.26 -16.64
N GLU A 235 25.05 7.26 -16.53
CA GLU A 235 23.77 7.14 -15.80
C GLU A 235 22.69 6.47 -16.67
N MET A 236 22.74 6.63 -17.99
CA MET A 236 21.91 5.88 -18.94
C MET A 236 22.51 4.53 -19.34
N PHE A 237 23.83 4.47 -19.55
CA PHE A 237 24.55 3.34 -20.13
C PHE A 237 25.77 2.97 -19.26
N PRO A 238 25.56 2.34 -18.08
CA PRO A 238 26.65 1.92 -17.21
C PRO A 238 27.56 0.87 -17.88
N ASP A 239 28.86 0.96 -17.60
CA ASP A 239 29.92 0.07 -18.11
C ASP A 239 29.90 -0.17 -19.64
N PHE A 240 29.40 0.82 -20.40
CA PHE A 240 29.13 0.73 -21.83
C PHE A 240 30.31 1.19 -22.69
N ASP A 241 30.63 0.43 -23.74
CA ASP A 241 31.68 0.73 -24.71
C ASP A 241 31.07 0.99 -26.09
N THR A 242 31.07 2.24 -26.54
CA THR A 242 30.56 2.60 -27.87
C THR A 242 31.31 1.93 -29.04
N GLY A 243 32.55 1.47 -28.83
CA GLY A 243 33.31 0.68 -29.80
C GLY A 243 32.80 -0.75 -29.98
N LYS A 244 31.99 -1.25 -29.04
CA LYS A 244 31.30 -2.55 -29.10
C LYS A 244 29.92 -2.49 -29.75
N ILE A 245 29.39 -1.30 -30.05
CA ILE A 245 28.21 -1.20 -30.93
C ILE A 245 28.61 -1.74 -32.32
N GLN A 246 27.82 -2.66 -32.87
CA GLN A 246 28.00 -3.17 -34.24
C GLN A 246 26.99 -2.58 -35.22
N LYS A 247 25.82 -2.15 -34.73
CA LYS A 247 24.67 -1.71 -35.54
C LYS A 247 23.68 -0.89 -34.70
N VAL A 248 22.99 0.08 -35.28
CA VAL A 248 21.89 0.83 -34.61
C VAL A 248 20.74 1.07 -35.57
N VAL A 249 19.59 0.45 -35.32
CA VAL A 249 18.36 0.58 -36.10
C VAL A 249 17.37 1.48 -35.35
N LYS A 250 17.01 2.63 -35.92
CA LYS A 250 15.92 3.49 -35.43
C LYS A 250 14.61 3.13 -36.12
N LEU A 251 13.54 2.94 -35.34
CA LEU A 251 12.16 2.88 -35.80
C LEU A 251 11.39 4.07 -35.19
N THR A 252 10.66 4.82 -36.02
CA THR A 252 9.62 5.71 -35.48
C THR A 252 8.47 4.88 -34.92
N LYS A 253 7.66 5.49 -34.05
CA LYS A 253 6.42 4.89 -33.56
C LYS A 253 5.56 4.26 -34.67
N GLU A 254 5.31 4.98 -35.77
CA GLU A 254 4.47 4.52 -36.89
C GLU A 254 5.14 3.41 -37.71
N GLN A 255 6.47 3.31 -37.69
CA GLN A 255 7.18 2.19 -38.30
C GLN A 255 7.04 0.94 -37.45
N ALA A 256 7.22 1.06 -36.13
CA ALA A 256 7.07 -0.03 -35.18
C ALA A 256 5.63 -0.58 -35.13
N GLU A 257 4.63 0.30 -35.02
CA GLU A 257 3.21 -0.07 -35.03
C GLU A 257 2.76 -0.72 -36.35
N ALA A 258 3.35 -0.29 -37.48
CA ALA A 258 3.07 -0.88 -38.80
C ALA A 258 3.92 -2.12 -39.15
N GLY A 259 4.75 -2.63 -38.21
CA GLY A 259 5.60 -3.81 -38.43
C GLY A 259 6.66 -3.62 -39.52
N LYS A 260 7.13 -2.39 -39.75
CA LYS A 260 8.12 -2.05 -40.78
C LYS A 260 9.55 -2.20 -40.24
N SER A 261 10.49 -2.50 -41.13
CA SER A 261 11.93 -2.38 -40.84
C SER A 261 12.29 -0.91 -40.58
N GLY A 262 13.08 -0.67 -39.53
CA GLY A 262 13.69 0.64 -39.27
C GLY A 262 14.87 0.95 -40.19
N THR A 263 15.43 2.14 -40.03
CA THR A 263 16.65 2.59 -40.71
C THR A 263 17.86 2.30 -39.85
N ASP A 264 18.87 1.65 -40.42
CA ASP A 264 20.21 1.56 -39.82
C ASP A 264 20.90 2.93 -39.94
N ILE A 265 21.37 3.45 -38.81
CA ILE A 265 21.92 4.81 -38.65
C ILE A 265 23.30 4.78 -37.99
N PHE A 266 23.95 3.61 -37.91
CA PHE A 266 25.18 3.45 -37.12
C PHE A 266 26.34 4.36 -37.57
N ASP A 267 26.52 4.59 -38.87
CA ASP A 267 27.56 5.49 -39.37
C ASP A 267 27.21 6.97 -39.20
N GLU A 268 25.92 7.33 -39.17
CA GLU A 268 25.47 8.68 -38.78
C GLU A 268 25.75 8.92 -37.29
N LEU A 269 25.47 7.91 -36.45
CA LEU A 269 25.66 7.96 -35.00
C LEU A 269 27.13 8.17 -34.60
N LYS A 270 28.08 7.53 -35.30
CA LYS A 270 29.53 7.78 -35.15
C LYS A 270 29.91 9.22 -35.49
N GLY A 271 29.22 9.83 -36.45
CA GLY A 271 29.40 11.24 -36.84
C GLY A 271 28.81 12.26 -35.86
N SER A 272 27.99 11.81 -34.92
CA SER A 272 27.36 12.62 -33.86
C SER A 272 27.90 12.34 -32.46
N ASP A 273 29.14 11.86 -32.34
CA ASP A 273 29.80 11.48 -31.07
C ASP A 273 28.94 10.54 -30.20
N TYR A 274 28.26 9.59 -30.85
CA TYR A 274 27.32 8.61 -30.26
C TYR A 274 26.09 9.20 -29.56
N LYS A 275 25.58 10.34 -30.03
CA LYS A 275 24.36 10.99 -29.54
C LYS A 275 23.21 10.91 -30.54
N LEU A 276 22.00 10.57 -30.10
CA LEU A 276 20.77 10.82 -30.85
C LEU A 276 20.00 11.96 -30.20
N THR A 277 19.40 12.82 -31.02
CA THR A 277 18.46 13.86 -30.59
C THR A 277 17.07 13.67 -31.20
N ASP A 278 16.13 14.52 -30.79
CA ASP A 278 14.82 14.69 -31.40
C ASP A 278 13.97 13.41 -31.46
N LEU A 279 14.16 12.52 -30.48
CA LEU A 279 13.40 11.28 -30.33
C LEU A 279 11.97 11.56 -29.91
N GLN A 280 11.02 10.90 -30.57
CA GLN A 280 9.59 11.09 -30.33
C GLN A 280 9.03 10.02 -29.39
N LEU A 281 7.96 10.37 -28.68
CA LEU A 281 7.30 9.49 -27.72
C LEU A 281 6.70 8.26 -28.42
N GLY A 282 7.27 7.08 -28.14
CA GLY A 282 6.97 5.80 -28.80
C GLY A 282 8.02 5.33 -29.82
N ASP A 283 9.07 6.11 -30.08
CA ASP A 283 10.21 5.66 -30.90
C ASP A 283 10.91 4.46 -30.25
N ARG A 284 11.48 3.59 -31.10
CA ARG A 284 12.26 2.42 -30.69
C ARG A 284 13.63 2.43 -31.36
N ILE A 285 14.68 2.37 -30.56
CA ILE A 285 16.05 2.16 -31.00
C ILE A 285 16.40 0.71 -30.68
N ILE A 286 16.98 -0.02 -31.63
CA ILE A 286 17.50 -1.38 -31.43
C ILE A 286 18.96 -1.34 -31.83
N TYR A 287 19.88 -1.74 -30.96
CA TYR A 287 21.30 -1.78 -31.27
C TYR A 287 21.89 -3.16 -30.97
N THR A 288 22.71 -3.64 -31.91
CA THR A 288 23.44 -4.89 -31.79
C THR A 288 24.76 -4.58 -31.09
N TYR A 289 25.01 -5.20 -29.93
CA TYR A 289 26.18 -4.93 -29.09
C TYR A 289 27.05 -6.17 -28.90
N ASP A 290 28.34 -6.03 -29.16
CA ASP A 290 29.37 -7.04 -28.96
C ASP A 290 29.60 -7.27 -27.47
N CYS A 291 29.14 -8.40 -26.95
CA CYS A 291 29.23 -8.70 -25.52
C CYS A 291 30.57 -9.36 -25.12
N GLY A 292 31.49 -9.53 -26.09
CA GLY A 292 32.69 -10.36 -25.97
C GLY A 292 32.49 -11.75 -26.57
N ILE A 293 33.55 -12.58 -26.50
CA ILE A 293 33.57 -14.02 -26.81
C ILE A 293 32.99 -14.45 -28.18
N GLY A 294 32.85 -13.51 -29.12
CA GLY A 294 32.24 -13.77 -30.44
C GLY A 294 30.70 -13.81 -30.43
N MET A 295 30.06 -13.36 -29.34
CA MET A 295 28.60 -13.23 -29.22
C MET A 295 28.16 -11.76 -29.28
N SER A 296 26.97 -11.52 -29.80
CA SER A 296 26.38 -10.18 -29.89
C SER A 296 24.87 -10.26 -29.77
N PHE A 297 24.27 -9.32 -29.05
CA PHE A 297 22.84 -9.33 -28.71
C PHE A 297 22.18 -7.99 -29.08
N ASP A 298 20.89 -8.05 -29.42
CA ASP A 298 20.08 -6.88 -29.79
C ASP A 298 19.39 -6.30 -28.56
N PHE A 299 19.92 -5.19 -28.04
CA PHE A 299 19.31 -4.44 -26.94
C PHE A 299 18.33 -3.40 -27.49
N THR A 300 17.17 -3.27 -26.84
CA THR A 300 16.14 -2.29 -27.22
C THR A 300 16.07 -1.14 -26.22
N VAL A 301 16.07 0.08 -26.75
CA VAL A 301 15.63 1.28 -26.03
C VAL A 301 14.28 1.74 -26.59
N ARG A 302 13.33 2.04 -25.70
CA ARG A 302 12.03 2.64 -26.02
C ARG A 302 11.92 4.01 -25.38
N VAL A 303 11.32 4.94 -26.12
CA VAL A 303 11.15 6.34 -25.70
C VAL A 303 9.75 6.48 -25.09
N GLY A 304 9.64 6.24 -23.79
CA GLY A 304 8.39 6.18 -23.03
C GLY A 304 7.50 4.95 -23.28
N TYR A 305 6.33 4.93 -22.64
CA TYR A 305 5.25 3.93 -22.76
C TYR A 305 5.61 2.45 -22.48
N SER A 306 5.55 2.05 -21.21
CA SER A 306 5.06 0.73 -20.79
C SER A 306 3.83 0.91 -19.88
N GLU A 307 2.89 -0.06 -19.84
CA GLU A 307 1.80 -0.06 -18.84
C GLU A 307 2.32 -0.17 -17.39
N GLU A 308 3.56 -0.64 -17.22
CA GLU A 308 4.25 -0.83 -15.94
C GLU A 308 5.18 0.34 -15.57
N MET A 309 5.41 1.30 -16.49
CA MET A 309 6.30 2.44 -16.26
C MET A 309 5.56 3.57 -15.52
N PHE A 310 5.85 3.70 -14.21
CA PHE A 310 5.35 4.77 -13.35
C PHE A 310 6.40 5.87 -13.12
N PRO A 311 5.99 7.10 -12.78
CA PRO A 311 6.92 8.16 -12.39
C PRO A 311 7.72 7.82 -11.12
N PRO A 312 8.95 8.35 -10.97
CA PRO A 312 9.79 8.13 -9.80
C PRO A 312 9.15 8.67 -8.52
N ASN A 313 9.64 8.20 -7.37
CA ASN A 313 9.19 8.62 -6.05
C ASN A 313 7.65 8.58 -5.89
N ARG A 314 7.01 7.58 -6.49
CA ARG A 314 5.55 7.43 -6.49
C ARG A 314 5.01 7.41 -5.05
N PRO A 315 4.04 8.27 -4.69
CA PRO A 315 3.50 8.33 -3.34
C PRO A 315 2.90 6.99 -2.92
N ASP A 316 3.14 6.59 -1.67
CA ASP A 316 2.48 5.43 -1.08
C ASP A 316 0.96 5.52 -1.25
N GLY A 317 0.32 4.39 -1.56
CA GLY A 317 -1.14 4.31 -1.67
C GLY A 317 -1.88 4.50 -0.34
N ILE A 318 -1.15 4.55 0.78
CA ILE A 318 -1.63 4.80 2.14
C ILE A 318 -0.67 5.79 2.80
N GLN A 319 -1.19 6.86 3.40
CA GLN A 319 -0.40 7.81 4.19
C GLN A 319 -1.04 8.08 5.55
N TYR A 320 -0.21 8.18 6.59
CA TYR A 320 -0.61 8.54 7.95
C TYR A 320 -0.13 9.96 8.23
N VAL A 321 -1.05 10.85 8.60
CA VAL A 321 -0.77 12.30 8.72
C VAL A 321 -0.97 12.80 10.14
N GLU A 322 -0.19 13.80 10.53
CA GLU A 322 -0.27 14.40 11.86
C GLU A 322 -1.66 15.02 12.14
N TYR A 323 -2.02 15.07 13.42
CA TYR A 323 -3.28 15.64 13.87
C TYR A 323 -3.39 17.17 13.62
N THR A 324 -2.26 17.83 13.36
CA THR A 324 -2.10 19.24 12.95
C THR A 324 -2.59 19.52 11.51
N VAL A 325 -2.36 18.58 10.58
CA VAL A 325 -2.60 18.75 9.13
C VAL A 325 -4.10 18.89 8.84
N SER A 326 -4.53 20.05 8.32
CA SER A 326 -5.95 20.43 8.24
C SER A 326 -6.59 20.14 6.88
N THR A 327 -5.83 20.14 5.79
CA THR A 327 -6.30 19.84 4.42
C THR A 327 -5.39 18.82 3.72
N VAL A 328 -5.89 18.22 2.63
CA VAL A 328 -5.07 17.36 1.75
C VAL A 328 -3.87 18.13 1.17
N GLY A 329 -4.04 19.40 0.80
CA GLY A 329 -2.95 20.22 0.23
C GLY A 329 -1.76 20.44 1.17
N GLU A 330 -1.95 20.29 2.49
CA GLU A 330 -0.89 20.34 3.50
C GLU A 330 -0.16 18.99 3.69
N VAL A 331 -0.68 17.89 3.14
CA VAL A 331 -0.05 16.56 3.23
C VAL A 331 1.17 16.54 2.29
N PRO A 332 2.39 16.25 2.79
CA PRO A 332 3.57 16.25 1.95
C PRO A 332 3.53 15.14 0.90
N LEU A 333 3.94 15.48 -0.32
CA LEU A 333 4.18 14.52 -1.40
C LEU A 333 5.68 14.45 -1.72
N PRO A 334 6.18 13.33 -2.28
CA PRO A 334 7.53 13.24 -2.79
C PRO A 334 7.77 14.17 -3.99
N GLU A 335 9.03 14.40 -4.31
CA GLU A 335 9.45 15.28 -5.40
C GLU A 335 8.83 14.88 -6.76
N GLY A 336 8.40 15.90 -7.52
CA GLY A 336 7.71 15.73 -8.79
C GLY A 336 6.20 15.45 -8.69
N TRP A 337 5.64 15.24 -7.50
CA TRP A 337 4.21 14.98 -7.30
C TRP A 337 3.47 16.15 -6.63
N LYS A 338 2.23 16.42 -7.07
CA LYS A 338 1.34 17.45 -6.53
C LYS A 338 -0.08 16.89 -6.36
N TRP A 339 -0.81 17.28 -5.31
CA TRP A 339 -2.25 17.00 -5.23
C TRP A 339 -3.01 17.69 -6.36
N LYS A 340 -4.01 17.00 -6.94
CA LYS A 340 -4.96 17.63 -7.86
C LYS A 340 -5.72 18.75 -7.16
N ASP A 341 -5.92 19.87 -7.85
CA ASP A 341 -6.60 21.04 -7.31
C ASP A 341 -8.05 20.74 -6.86
N GLU A 342 -8.72 19.73 -7.45
CA GLU A 342 -10.04 19.25 -7.00
C GLU A 342 -10.04 18.54 -5.64
N ASP A 343 -8.94 17.89 -5.26
CA ASP A 343 -8.82 17.11 -4.03
C ASP A 343 -7.99 17.86 -2.95
N ALA A 344 -7.16 18.84 -3.31
CA ALA A 344 -6.27 19.56 -2.38
C ALA A 344 -7.00 20.35 -1.27
N ASP A 345 -8.09 21.04 -1.60
CA ASP A 345 -8.94 21.79 -0.65
C ASP A 345 -9.77 20.87 0.29
N LEU A 346 -9.60 19.55 0.21
CA LEU A 346 -10.35 18.60 1.04
C LEU A 346 -9.87 18.67 2.49
N VAL A 347 -10.71 19.24 3.36
CA VAL A 347 -10.50 19.27 4.81
C VAL A 347 -10.44 17.86 5.39
N LEU A 348 -9.49 17.62 6.31
CA LEU A 348 -9.25 16.35 7.01
C LEU A 348 -9.72 16.39 8.48
N PRO A 349 -10.99 16.07 8.77
CA PRO A 349 -11.44 15.69 10.11
C PRO A 349 -10.72 14.45 10.67
N PHE A 350 -10.63 14.39 12.00
CA PHE A 350 -9.98 13.31 12.74
C PHE A 350 -10.69 11.94 12.60
N GLY A 351 -9.93 10.85 12.73
CA GLY A 351 -10.44 9.48 12.91
C GLY A 351 -11.13 8.88 11.67
N ASN A 352 -10.74 9.30 10.47
CA ASN A 352 -11.35 8.90 9.20
C ASN A 352 -10.30 8.69 8.10
N TRP A 353 -10.65 7.86 7.12
CA TRP A 353 -9.91 7.67 5.86
C TRP A 353 -10.46 8.58 4.77
N TYR A 354 -9.56 9.19 3.99
CA TYR A 354 -9.86 10.08 2.87
C TYR A 354 -9.18 9.56 1.58
N GLU A 355 -9.82 9.74 0.42
CA GLU A 355 -9.26 9.35 -0.89
C GLU A 355 -8.93 10.61 -1.70
N ALA A 356 -7.66 10.86 -2.00
CA ALA A 356 -7.17 11.99 -2.80
C ALA A 356 -6.28 11.53 -3.97
N THR A 357 -6.12 12.37 -5.00
CA THR A 357 -5.27 12.09 -6.16
C THR A 357 -4.01 12.95 -6.15
N ALA A 358 -2.84 12.31 -6.16
CA ALA A 358 -1.60 12.94 -6.59
C ALA A 358 -1.44 12.80 -8.12
N GLU A 359 -0.93 13.85 -8.75
CA GLU A 359 -0.58 13.96 -10.16
C GLU A 359 0.92 14.26 -10.25
N TYR A 360 1.63 13.51 -11.08
CA TYR A 360 3.04 13.77 -11.36
C TYR A 360 3.15 14.93 -12.35
N VAL A 361 3.94 15.93 -11.97
CA VAL A 361 4.09 17.23 -12.63
C VAL A 361 5.55 17.55 -13.00
N GLY A 362 6.44 16.55 -12.96
CA GLY A 362 7.81 16.69 -13.47
C GLY A 362 7.85 16.82 -15.00
N ASP A 363 8.91 17.43 -15.54
CA ASP A 363 9.01 17.79 -16.97
C ASP A 363 8.92 16.58 -17.93
N ASN A 364 9.24 15.37 -17.47
CA ASN A 364 9.10 14.12 -18.21
C ASN A 364 7.75 13.41 -18.00
N ALA A 365 6.72 14.08 -17.47
CA ALA A 365 5.38 13.52 -17.26
C ALA A 365 4.77 12.87 -18.51
N GLU A 366 5.07 13.37 -19.71
CA GLU A 366 4.54 12.83 -20.99
C GLU A 366 5.03 11.41 -21.32
N TYR A 367 6.06 10.90 -20.64
CA TYR A 367 6.65 9.58 -20.92
C TYR A 367 5.97 8.40 -20.23
N TYR A 368 5.23 8.67 -19.16
CA TYR A 368 4.63 7.64 -18.31
C TYR A 368 3.21 7.31 -18.73
N ALA A 369 2.86 6.02 -18.76
CA ALA A 369 1.50 5.60 -19.13
C ALA A 369 0.43 6.01 -18.09
N ASN A 370 0.85 6.27 -16.85
CA ASN A 370 -0.02 6.77 -15.79
C ASN A 370 0.72 7.71 -14.82
N ILE A 371 0.43 9.01 -14.90
CA ILE A 371 0.92 10.05 -13.99
C ILE A 371 0.06 10.22 -12.72
N TYR A 372 -0.91 9.34 -12.46
CA TYR A 372 -1.85 9.47 -11.34
C TYR A 372 -1.66 8.42 -10.26
N GLN A 373 -1.70 8.86 -9.01
CA GLN A 373 -1.69 8.01 -7.83
C GLN A 373 -2.86 8.36 -6.91
N ASP A 374 -3.73 7.38 -6.65
CA ASP A 374 -4.76 7.47 -5.62
C ASP A 374 -4.13 7.15 -4.26
N VAL A 375 -4.26 8.05 -3.28
CA VAL A 375 -3.73 7.89 -1.92
C VAL A 375 -4.88 7.83 -0.91
N GLU A 376 -4.85 6.84 -0.02
CA GLU A 376 -5.71 6.75 1.16
C GLU A 376 -5.03 7.42 2.36
N ILE A 377 -5.54 8.58 2.78
CA ILE A 377 -4.99 9.38 3.88
C ILE A 377 -5.75 9.05 5.17
N TRP A 378 -5.02 8.60 6.22
CA TRP A 378 -5.55 8.50 7.59
C TRP A 378 -5.04 9.64 8.45
N LYS A 379 -5.98 10.39 9.04
CA LYS A 379 -5.69 11.32 10.12
C LYS A 379 -6.15 10.72 11.44
N ASP A 380 -5.21 10.51 12.36
CA ASP A 380 -5.52 9.94 13.68
C ASP A 380 -6.36 10.89 14.56
N TYR A 381 -6.82 10.41 15.71
CA TYR A 381 -7.52 11.23 16.69
C TYR A 381 -6.60 12.32 17.27
N CYS A 382 -7.18 13.47 17.63
CA CYS A 382 -6.40 14.53 18.27
C CYS A 382 -5.89 14.07 19.64
N GLN A 383 -4.58 14.13 19.84
CA GLN A 383 -3.90 13.62 21.04
C GLN A 383 -3.96 14.59 22.24
N HIS A 384 -4.59 15.76 22.08
CA HIS A 384 -4.88 16.76 23.13
C HIS A 384 -3.73 17.07 24.12
N PRO A 385 -2.51 17.39 23.62
CA PRO A 385 -1.36 17.63 24.47
C PRO A 385 -1.56 18.88 25.36
N ASN A 386 -0.80 18.96 26.46
CA ASN A 386 -1.06 19.92 27.54
C ASN A 386 -0.70 21.38 27.18
N ASP A 387 0.24 21.55 26.25
CA ASP A 387 0.75 22.82 25.73
C ASP A 387 -0.23 23.51 24.77
N MET A 388 -0.91 22.74 23.92
CA MET A 388 -1.93 23.26 22.98
C MET A 388 -3.33 23.28 23.59
N ARG A 389 -3.44 23.82 24.82
CA ARG A 389 -4.70 24.05 25.53
C ARG A 389 -5.00 25.53 25.66
N GLU A 390 -6.20 25.93 25.29
CA GLU A 390 -6.72 27.28 25.42
C GLU A 390 -7.66 27.36 26.62
N LEU A 391 -7.34 28.19 27.61
CA LEU A 391 -8.27 28.55 28.69
C LEU A 391 -9.21 29.65 28.20
N LYS A 392 -10.52 29.47 28.39
CA LYS A 392 -11.57 30.43 28.02
C LYS A 392 -12.53 30.66 29.17
N ASP A 393 -13.24 31.78 29.15
CA ASP A 393 -14.28 32.13 30.12
C ASP A 393 -13.81 32.20 31.61
N GLU A 394 -12.50 32.34 31.87
CA GLU A 394 -11.99 32.61 33.23
C GLU A 394 -12.58 33.91 33.78
N GLN A 395 -13.17 33.84 34.98
CA GLN A 395 -13.71 34.97 35.72
C GLN A 395 -13.23 34.92 37.17
N LYS A 396 -12.71 36.03 37.70
CA LYS A 396 -12.21 36.07 39.07
C LYS A 396 -13.35 36.41 40.03
N ALA A 397 -13.40 35.71 41.16
CA ALA A 397 -14.37 36.02 42.19
C ALA A 397 -14.01 37.36 42.87
N ASP A 398 -15.04 38.10 43.29
CA ASP A 398 -14.90 39.24 44.18
C ASP A 398 -15.87 39.12 45.36
N CYS A 399 -16.07 40.21 46.10
CA CYS A 399 -16.94 40.28 47.28
C CYS A 399 -18.44 40.54 46.94
N THR A 400 -18.81 40.39 45.67
CA THR A 400 -20.17 40.58 45.12
C THR A 400 -20.56 39.57 44.05
N GLN A 401 -19.58 39.01 43.30
CA GLN A 401 -19.80 38.03 42.23
C GLN A 401 -18.88 36.81 42.40
N SER A 402 -19.46 35.62 42.21
CA SER A 402 -18.72 34.36 42.12
C SER A 402 -17.91 34.28 40.83
N GLY A 403 -16.67 33.82 40.91
CA GLY A 403 -15.82 33.58 39.74
C GLY A 403 -16.07 32.23 39.08
N TYR A 404 -15.27 31.93 38.07
CA TYR A 404 -15.24 30.69 37.32
C TYR A 404 -13.80 30.40 36.86
N THR A 405 -13.27 29.19 37.08
CA THR A 405 -11.87 28.88 36.76
C THR A 405 -11.56 28.87 35.26
N GLY A 406 -12.59 28.94 34.41
CA GLY A 406 -12.48 28.85 32.96
C GLY A 406 -12.52 27.41 32.42
N ASP A 407 -12.94 27.28 31.17
CA ASP A 407 -13.02 26.03 30.42
C ASP A 407 -11.75 25.83 29.58
N TYR A 408 -11.15 24.63 29.65
CA TYR A 408 -10.00 24.27 28.84
C TYR A 408 -10.44 23.57 27.55
N TYR A 409 -10.16 24.22 26.42
CA TYR A 409 -10.34 23.70 25.08
C TYR A 409 -8.99 23.23 24.50
N CYS A 410 -9.01 22.34 23.51
CA CYS A 410 -7.82 22.10 22.68
C CYS A 410 -7.75 23.14 21.54
N GLY A 411 -6.61 23.82 21.40
CA GLY A 411 -6.39 24.80 20.33
C GLY A 411 -6.36 24.19 18.92
N VAL A 412 -6.14 22.87 18.78
CA VAL A 412 -6.08 22.20 17.47
C VAL A 412 -7.44 21.69 17.00
N CYS A 413 -8.25 21.10 17.88
CA CYS A 413 -9.52 20.47 17.49
C CYS A 413 -10.78 21.23 17.96
N GLY A 414 -10.62 22.27 18.79
CA GLY A 414 -11.73 23.08 19.32
C GLY A 414 -12.63 22.36 20.33
N ASN A 415 -12.37 21.09 20.67
CA ASN A 415 -13.16 20.36 21.65
C ASN A 415 -12.88 20.86 23.08
N LEU A 416 -13.93 20.90 23.90
CA LEU A 416 -13.83 21.06 25.35
C LEU A 416 -13.15 19.82 25.96
N LEU A 417 -12.06 20.03 26.68
CA LEU A 417 -11.30 18.97 27.37
C LEU A 417 -11.71 18.86 28.84
N TYR A 418 -11.76 19.99 29.53
CA TYR A 418 -12.12 20.09 30.94
C TYR A 418 -13.01 21.32 31.14
N LYS A 419 -14.13 21.11 31.82
CA LYS A 419 -15.01 22.20 32.23
C LYS A 419 -14.51 22.80 33.56
N GLY A 420 -14.54 24.12 33.68
CA GLY A 420 -14.19 24.84 34.90
C GLY A 420 -15.18 24.66 36.05
N GLU A 421 -14.75 25.11 37.23
CA GLU A 421 -15.56 25.12 38.45
C GLU A 421 -15.87 26.57 38.88
N TYR A 422 -16.96 26.76 39.62
CA TYR A 422 -17.33 28.07 40.16
C TYR A 422 -16.50 28.39 41.41
N ILE A 423 -15.89 29.57 41.41
CA ILE A 423 -15.12 30.09 42.53
C ILE A 423 -16.10 30.87 43.43
N PRO A 424 -16.28 30.50 44.71
CA PRO A 424 -17.20 31.22 45.60
C PRO A 424 -16.77 32.67 45.80
N ILE A 425 -17.72 33.53 46.15
CA ILE A 425 -17.51 34.93 46.55
C ILE A 425 -16.45 34.97 47.67
N GLN A 426 -15.51 35.91 47.59
CA GLN A 426 -14.46 36.07 48.60
C GLN A 426 -14.48 37.48 49.21
N HIS A 427 -14.62 37.53 50.53
CA HIS A 427 -14.56 38.76 51.30
C HIS A 427 -13.14 38.99 51.84
N ARG A 428 -12.64 40.23 51.69
CA ARG A 428 -11.41 40.66 52.37
C ARG A 428 -11.80 41.24 53.71
N LEU A 429 -11.81 40.37 54.73
CA LEU A 429 -12.23 40.74 56.07
C LEU A 429 -11.11 41.42 56.86
N GLU A 430 -11.46 42.49 57.55
CA GLU A 430 -10.65 43.19 58.54
C GLU A 430 -11.38 43.13 59.88
N LEU A 431 -10.68 42.69 60.92
CA LEU A 431 -11.26 42.52 62.26
C LEU A 431 -11.47 43.87 62.94
N VAL A 432 -12.68 44.08 63.48
CA VAL A 432 -13.01 45.14 64.43
C VAL A 432 -13.14 44.52 65.81
N GLU A 433 -12.24 44.90 66.72
CA GLU A 433 -12.28 44.46 68.12
C GLU A 433 -13.50 45.04 68.85
N GLU A 434 -13.94 44.34 69.90
CA GLU A 434 -15.05 44.77 70.73
C GLU A 434 -14.75 46.09 71.47
N LYS A 435 -15.80 46.89 71.66
CA LYS A 435 -15.74 48.17 72.37
C LYS A 435 -16.91 48.24 73.35
N GLU A 436 -16.62 48.41 74.63
CA GLU A 436 -17.64 48.60 75.65
C GLU A 436 -18.48 49.87 75.41
N ALA A 437 -19.79 49.77 75.67
CA ALA A 437 -20.68 50.91 75.60
C ALA A 437 -20.48 51.85 76.80
N THR A 438 -20.62 53.15 76.57
CA THR A 438 -20.48 54.18 77.61
C THR A 438 -21.82 54.88 77.84
N GLN A 439 -21.84 55.95 78.65
CA GLN A 439 -23.01 56.81 78.82
C GLN A 439 -23.18 57.86 77.71
N THR A 440 -22.28 57.91 76.72
CA THR A 440 -22.28 58.94 75.65
C THR A 440 -21.99 58.41 74.24
N GLU A 441 -21.32 57.27 74.13
CA GLU A 441 -21.02 56.58 72.87
C GLU A 441 -21.48 55.12 72.95
N PRO A 442 -22.11 54.57 71.89
CA PRO A 442 -22.38 53.15 71.80
C PRO A 442 -21.08 52.34 71.70
N GLY A 443 -21.20 51.08 72.09
CA GLY A 443 -20.17 50.06 71.93
C GLY A 443 -20.41 49.20 70.68
N ASN A 444 -19.59 48.17 70.52
CA ASN A 444 -19.79 47.11 69.54
C ASN A 444 -19.26 45.77 70.07
N ILE A 445 -19.87 44.67 69.64
CA ILE A 445 -19.26 43.34 69.82
C ILE A 445 -18.07 43.18 68.85
N GLN A 446 -17.30 42.10 68.98
CA GLN A 446 -16.29 41.74 67.98
C GLN A 446 -16.97 41.35 66.66
N TYR A 447 -16.53 41.93 65.53
CA TYR A 447 -17.04 41.60 64.19
C TYR A 447 -15.98 41.83 63.11
N PHE A 448 -16.21 41.33 61.91
CA PHE A 448 -15.35 41.54 60.75
C PHE A 448 -16.05 42.44 59.72
N VAL A 449 -15.31 43.35 59.07
CA VAL A 449 -15.81 44.17 57.96
C VAL A 449 -15.08 43.85 56.67
N CYS A 450 -15.81 43.66 55.57
CA CYS A 450 -15.19 43.45 54.26
C CYS A 450 -14.73 44.78 53.67
N SER A 451 -13.42 45.07 53.66
CA SER A 451 -12.88 46.37 53.22
C SER A 451 -13.08 46.69 51.73
N ALA A 452 -13.57 45.73 50.94
CA ALA A 452 -13.96 45.91 49.55
C ALA A 452 -15.44 46.25 49.32
N CYS A 453 -16.37 45.87 50.22
CA CYS A 453 -17.81 46.11 50.04
C CYS A 453 -18.57 46.65 51.26
N GLY A 454 -17.90 46.87 52.40
CA GLY A 454 -18.49 47.46 53.61
C GLY A 454 -19.45 46.56 54.39
N LYS A 455 -19.71 45.34 53.92
CA LYS A 455 -20.53 44.33 54.62
C LYS A 455 -19.86 43.87 55.92
N LEU A 456 -20.68 43.53 56.90
CA LEU A 456 -20.28 43.14 58.25
C LEU A 456 -20.54 41.63 58.44
N PHE A 457 -19.67 40.95 59.19
CA PHE A 457 -19.70 39.50 59.37
C PHE A 457 -19.33 39.11 60.81
N LEU A 458 -19.87 38.00 61.30
CA LEU A 458 -19.55 37.46 62.64
C LEU A 458 -18.45 36.38 62.64
N ASP A 459 -17.99 35.95 61.46
CA ASP A 459 -16.94 34.93 61.31
C ASP A 459 -15.82 35.38 60.35
N GLU A 460 -14.63 34.79 60.54
CA GLU A 460 -13.38 35.14 59.83
C GLU A 460 -13.34 34.57 58.40
N ASP A 461 -14.27 33.66 58.04
CA ASP A 461 -14.42 33.09 56.70
C ASP A 461 -15.37 33.91 55.79
N GLY A 462 -16.27 34.71 56.39
CA GLY A 462 -17.23 35.57 55.69
C GLY A 462 -18.56 34.91 55.32
N TYR A 463 -19.03 33.94 56.10
CA TYR A 463 -20.27 33.21 55.80
C TYR A 463 -21.53 33.80 56.45
N HIS A 464 -21.45 34.40 57.64
CA HIS A 464 -22.60 35.03 58.32
C HIS A 464 -22.55 36.56 58.20
N GLU A 465 -23.12 37.09 57.12
CA GLU A 465 -23.39 38.52 56.95
C GLU A 465 -24.42 39.03 57.96
N VAL A 466 -24.17 40.19 58.56
CA VAL A 466 -25.04 40.84 59.57
C VAL A 466 -25.22 42.34 59.30
N GLY A 467 -26.25 42.93 59.89
CA GLY A 467 -26.47 44.38 59.89
C GLY A 467 -25.61 45.11 60.92
N ILE A 468 -25.51 46.43 60.79
CA ILE A 468 -24.79 47.25 61.78
C ILE A 468 -25.51 47.30 63.14
N GLU A 469 -26.82 47.11 63.13
CA GLU A 469 -27.66 47.02 64.33
C GLU A 469 -27.36 45.74 65.14
N ASP A 470 -27.05 44.63 64.48
CA ASP A 470 -26.73 43.34 65.12
C ASP A 470 -25.38 43.36 65.87
N VAL A 471 -24.46 44.25 65.46
CA VAL A 471 -23.11 44.37 66.06
C VAL A 471 -22.94 45.55 67.02
N THR A 472 -23.92 46.45 67.12
CA THR A 472 -23.84 47.68 67.94
C THR A 472 -24.42 47.46 69.34
N ILE A 473 -23.68 47.84 70.37
CA ILE A 473 -24.13 47.80 71.77
C ILE A 473 -24.67 49.19 72.16
N PRO A 474 -25.94 49.32 72.60
CA PRO A 474 -26.53 50.61 72.94
C PRO A 474 -25.90 51.25 74.19
N VAL A 475 -26.05 52.58 74.28
CA VAL A 475 -25.55 53.44 75.36
C VAL A 475 -26.16 53.06 76.72
N LEU A 476 -25.37 53.11 77.79
CA LEU A 476 -25.79 52.76 79.15
C LEU A 476 -26.58 53.90 79.83
N GLU A 477 -27.81 53.63 80.27
CA GLU A 477 -28.68 54.59 80.98
C GLU A 477 -28.35 54.68 82.50
N PRO A 478 -28.59 55.84 83.16
CA PRO A 478 -28.30 56.05 84.58
C PRO A 478 -29.47 55.67 85.54
N ASP A 479 -29.13 55.19 86.74
CA ASP A 479 -30.01 54.48 87.69
C ASP A 479 -30.39 55.27 88.98
N PRO A 480 -31.67 55.26 89.45
CA PRO A 480 -32.13 55.88 90.72
C PRO A 480 -32.84 54.92 91.73
N THR A 481 -32.85 55.27 93.05
CA THR A 481 -33.14 54.33 94.18
C THR A 481 -34.40 54.58 95.06
N ASP A 482 -34.75 53.57 95.88
CA ASP A 482 -35.51 53.54 97.17
C ASP A 482 -37.07 53.30 97.22
N GLU A 483 -37.57 52.93 98.44
CA GLU A 483 -38.65 51.92 98.72
C GLU A 483 -40.14 52.39 99.00
N PRO A 484 -40.96 51.91 100.01
CA PRO A 484 -42.16 51.03 99.78
C PRO A 484 -43.51 51.44 100.49
N VAL A 485 -44.60 50.61 100.42
CA VAL A 485 -45.78 50.37 101.37
C VAL A 485 -47.16 50.02 100.66
N PRO A 486 -48.15 49.27 101.24
CA PRO A 486 -49.20 48.54 100.45
C PRO A 486 -50.73 48.58 100.87
N ALA A 487 -51.59 48.00 99.99
CA ALA A 487 -52.93 47.32 100.17
C ALA A 487 -54.21 48.12 100.58
N PRO A 488 -55.42 47.84 99.99
CA PRO A 488 -56.25 46.64 100.23
C PRO A 488 -56.94 46.01 98.97
N SER A 489 -58.04 45.23 99.10
CA SER A 489 -58.49 44.16 98.16
C SER A 489 -59.99 44.10 97.76
N GLU A 490 -60.31 43.62 96.55
CA GLU A 490 -61.56 42.91 96.11
C GLU A 490 -61.26 41.83 95.04
N ASP A 491 -62.22 40.95 94.68
CA ASP A 491 -62.03 39.61 94.05
C ASP A 491 -63.37 39.10 93.40
N PRO A 492 -63.47 38.11 92.46
CA PRO A 492 -62.46 37.43 91.60
C PRO A 492 -62.76 37.44 90.06
N THR A 493 -61.72 37.12 89.25
CA THR A 493 -61.74 36.55 87.86
C THR A 493 -62.43 37.28 86.69
N ALA A 494 -61.62 37.87 85.79
CA ALA A 494 -61.88 38.02 84.34
C ALA A 494 -60.54 38.26 83.56
N GLU A 495 -60.45 37.85 82.30
CA GLU A 495 -59.24 38.00 81.45
C GLU A 495 -59.26 39.30 80.61
N PRO A 496 -58.18 40.11 80.62
CA PRO A 496 -57.75 40.77 79.38
C PRO A 496 -56.22 41.00 79.22
N THR A 497 -55.69 40.71 78.03
CA THR A 497 -54.37 41.11 77.50
C THR A 497 -54.45 41.16 75.96
N LYS A 498 -53.79 42.05 75.19
CA LYS A 498 -52.81 43.12 75.49
C LYS A 498 -52.94 44.24 74.42
N GLU A 499 -52.64 45.47 74.81
CA GLU A 499 -52.44 46.68 73.98
C GLU A 499 -51.00 47.22 74.23
N PRO A 500 -50.54 48.39 73.71
CA PRO A 500 -50.96 49.24 72.57
C PRO A 500 -49.88 49.27 71.44
N ASN A 501 -50.09 49.71 70.18
CA ASN A 501 -50.49 51.02 69.60
C ASN A 501 -49.42 52.14 69.82
N PRO A 502 -49.10 53.06 68.87
CA PRO A 502 -49.83 53.52 67.67
C PRO A 502 -49.19 53.09 66.31
N THR A 503 -49.88 53.11 65.16
CA THR A 503 -50.39 54.27 64.35
C THR A 503 -49.23 55.23 63.99
N GLU A 504 -48.93 55.58 62.73
CA GLU A 504 -49.78 56.00 61.59
C GLU A 504 -49.29 55.38 60.26
N ALA A 505 -50.14 54.87 59.37
CA ALA A 505 -51.12 55.51 58.46
C ALA A 505 -50.59 55.52 56.99
N PRO A 506 -51.45 55.70 55.96
CA PRO A 506 -51.24 55.02 54.67
C PRO A 506 -50.99 55.95 53.47
N LEU A 507 -50.70 55.38 52.30
CA LEU A 507 -51.32 55.78 51.03
C LEU A 507 -51.18 54.64 49.96
N PRO A 508 -52.13 54.45 49.00
CA PRO A 508 -52.53 53.07 48.64
C PRO A 508 -52.95 52.82 47.16
N THR A 509 -53.54 51.64 46.89
CA THR A 509 -54.50 51.31 45.80
C THR A 509 -54.04 51.40 44.32
N PRO A 510 -54.87 51.02 43.32
CA PRO A 510 -55.71 49.80 43.14
C PRO A 510 -55.29 49.04 41.84
N GLY A 511 -55.93 47.98 41.30
CA GLY A 511 -57.19 47.26 41.62
C GLY A 511 -58.22 47.32 40.45
N VAL A 512 -59.21 46.40 40.44
CA VAL A 512 -60.39 46.31 39.53
C VAL A 512 -60.10 46.11 38.01
N SER A 513 -61.01 45.60 37.14
CA SER A 513 -62.40 45.07 37.27
C SER A 513 -62.77 44.03 36.19
N GLU A 514 -63.73 43.16 36.53
CA GLU A 514 -64.91 42.68 35.77
C GLU A 514 -64.95 42.48 34.22
N THR A 515 -65.68 41.44 33.81
CA THR A 515 -66.20 41.14 32.45
C THR A 515 -67.19 42.19 31.93
N PRO A 516 -67.41 42.37 30.60
CA PRO A 516 -68.39 41.52 29.87
C PRO A 516 -68.11 41.32 28.33
N VAL A 517 -68.46 40.16 27.72
CA VAL A 517 -69.60 39.92 26.75
C VAL A 517 -69.43 40.53 25.33
N PRO A 518 -69.95 39.96 24.20
CA PRO A 518 -70.76 38.74 23.95
C PRO A 518 -69.94 37.63 23.21
N THR A 519 -70.32 36.79 22.22
CA THR A 519 -71.50 36.63 21.29
C THR A 519 -71.54 35.22 20.64
N GLU A 520 -72.57 34.95 19.84
CA GLU A 520 -72.82 33.79 18.92
C GLU A 520 -71.58 33.15 18.24
N GLU A 521 -71.49 31.83 17.94
CA GLU A 521 -72.47 30.79 17.50
C GLU A 521 -73.06 30.97 16.07
N PRO A 522 -73.50 29.89 15.35
CA PRO A 522 -73.08 28.48 15.37
C PRO A 522 -72.84 27.84 13.97
N THR A 523 -72.57 26.53 14.00
CA THR A 523 -72.65 25.44 12.99
C THR A 523 -74.00 25.32 12.20
N PRO A 524 -74.24 24.37 11.24
CA PRO A 524 -73.37 23.35 10.54
C PRO A 524 -73.69 22.99 9.01
N VAL A 525 -72.81 22.19 8.35
CA VAL A 525 -72.96 21.26 7.15
C VAL A 525 -73.67 21.72 5.83
N PRO A 526 -73.65 20.96 4.68
CA PRO A 526 -72.80 19.86 4.15
C PRO A 526 -72.04 20.27 2.83
N THR A 527 -71.91 19.63 1.62
CA THR A 527 -72.35 18.37 0.90
C THR A 527 -71.51 18.15 -0.41
N GLU A 528 -71.65 17.00 -1.11
CA GLU A 528 -71.45 16.66 -2.58
C GLU A 528 -70.50 17.51 -3.49
N GLU A 529 -69.44 17.01 -4.16
CA GLU A 529 -69.31 16.04 -5.31
C GLU A 529 -69.48 16.63 -6.76
N PRO A 530 -68.99 16.02 -7.88
CA PRO A 530 -67.79 15.16 -8.09
C PRO A 530 -67.02 15.29 -9.46
N THR A 531 -65.77 14.76 -9.55
CA THR A 531 -65.02 14.30 -10.79
C THR A 531 -64.68 15.32 -11.91
N THR A 532 -63.84 15.10 -12.95
CA THR A 532 -63.14 13.93 -13.58
C THR A 532 -61.65 14.23 -13.99
N ALA A 533 -60.96 13.28 -14.65
CA ALA A 533 -59.68 13.39 -15.38
C ALA A 533 -59.90 12.94 -16.88
N PRO A 534 -58.91 12.76 -17.83
CA PRO A 534 -57.44 12.78 -17.75
C PRO A 534 -56.62 13.34 -18.98
N SER A 535 -55.28 13.28 -18.87
CA SER A 535 -54.15 13.21 -19.86
C SER A 535 -54.37 13.11 -21.40
N ALA A 536 -53.58 13.87 -22.20
CA ALA A 536 -52.84 13.42 -23.42
C ALA A 536 -51.87 14.48 -24.04
N GLU A 537 -50.84 14.06 -24.79
CA GLU A 537 -50.05 14.87 -25.77
C GLU A 537 -50.67 14.79 -27.20
N PRO A 538 -50.32 15.67 -28.17
CA PRO A 538 -49.26 15.35 -29.16
C PRO A 538 -48.48 16.55 -29.80
N THR A 539 -47.56 16.24 -30.72
CA THR A 539 -46.57 17.12 -31.42
C THR A 539 -47.04 17.83 -32.71
N ARG A 540 -46.46 19.02 -33.03
CA ARG A 540 -45.66 19.26 -34.28
C ARG A 540 -45.02 20.65 -34.47
N GLU A 541 -44.02 20.65 -35.35
CA GLU A 541 -43.23 21.69 -36.06
C GLU A 541 -44.05 22.72 -36.89
N PRO A 542 -43.49 23.92 -37.24
CA PRO A 542 -42.56 24.02 -38.38
C PRO A 542 -41.39 25.04 -38.30
N GLU A 543 -40.54 24.99 -39.34
CA GLU A 543 -39.34 25.79 -39.69
C GLU A 543 -39.65 27.14 -40.39
N ILE A 544 -38.69 28.10 -40.43
CA ILE A 544 -38.33 29.03 -41.55
C ILE A 544 -37.38 30.17 -41.08
N THR A 545 -36.33 30.46 -41.85
CA THR A 545 -35.42 31.63 -41.75
C THR A 545 -35.76 32.70 -42.82
N PRO A 546 -35.42 34.00 -42.65
CA PRO A 546 -34.14 34.48 -43.20
C PRO A 546 -33.49 35.73 -42.52
N GLU A 547 -32.25 36.04 -42.95
CA GLU A 547 -31.48 37.30 -42.80
C GLU A 547 -32.01 38.43 -43.77
N PRO A 548 -31.50 39.70 -43.89
CA PRO A 548 -30.06 40.11 -43.90
C PRO A 548 -29.61 41.58 -43.52
N THR A 549 -28.28 41.81 -43.40
CA THR A 549 -27.50 43.08 -43.65
C THR A 549 -27.78 44.36 -42.80
N THR A 550 -26.98 45.45 -42.77
CA THR A 550 -25.84 46.03 -43.58
C THR A 550 -24.71 46.66 -42.71
N ALA A 551 -23.60 47.14 -43.34
CA ALA A 551 -22.47 47.88 -42.73
C ALA A 551 -22.16 49.24 -43.42
N PRO A 552 -21.29 50.10 -42.84
CA PRO A 552 -20.23 50.83 -43.61
C PRO A 552 -18.89 51.02 -42.80
N ALA A 553 -17.65 50.86 -43.31
CA ALA A 553 -16.83 51.61 -44.33
C ALA A 553 -15.95 52.76 -43.73
N PRO A 554 -14.87 53.31 -44.37
CA PRO A 554 -13.80 52.73 -45.26
C PRO A 554 -12.35 53.35 -45.17
N SER A 555 -11.38 52.77 -45.94
CA SER A 555 -10.17 53.37 -46.64
C SER A 555 -8.99 54.01 -45.83
N GLU A 556 -7.68 53.96 -46.18
CA GLU A 556 -6.92 54.04 -47.46
C GLU A 556 -5.56 53.22 -47.49
N GLU A 557 -4.75 53.33 -48.56
CA GLU A 557 -3.53 52.53 -48.92
C GLU A 557 -2.19 53.36 -48.88
N PRO A 558 -1.05 53.11 -49.60
CA PRO A 558 -0.52 51.94 -50.37
C PRO A 558 1.02 51.63 -50.23
N THR A 559 1.57 50.67 -51.02
CA THR A 559 2.78 50.81 -51.93
C THR A 559 3.86 49.65 -51.97
N THR A 560 3.95 48.95 -53.12
CA THR A 560 5.08 48.21 -53.82
C THR A 560 5.94 47.06 -53.22
N THR A 561 5.61 45.81 -53.59
CA THR A 561 6.24 44.86 -54.58
C THR A 561 7.78 44.60 -54.77
N PRO A 562 8.18 43.36 -55.23
CA PRO A 562 9.57 42.91 -55.53
C PRO A 562 9.91 42.72 -57.04
N MET A 563 11.10 42.15 -57.38
CA MET A 563 11.57 41.75 -58.75
C MET A 563 12.86 40.87 -58.68
N PRO A 564 13.38 40.21 -59.76
CA PRO A 564 12.77 39.80 -61.06
C PRO A 564 13.19 38.40 -61.62
N SER A 565 12.70 38.11 -62.85
CA SER A 565 13.29 37.27 -63.94
C SER A 565 12.61 35.91 -64.21
N GLU A 566 12.14 35.53 -65.40
CA GLU A 566 11.64 36.19 -66.63
C GLU A 566 11.04 35.07 -67.54
N GLU A 567 10.23 35.47 -68.52
CA GLU A 567 9.36 34.74 -69.50
C GLU A 567 10.05 33.70 -70.47
N PRO A 568 9.43 33.16 -71.58
CA PRO A 568 8.05 33.29 -72.14
C PRO A 568 7.31 32.01 -72.69
N THR A 569 5.98 32.00 -72.49
CA THR A 569 4.90 32.00 -73.53
C THR A 569 4.69 30.89 -74.61
N THR A 570 3.42 30.46 -74.72
CA THR A 570 2.67 29.80 -75.85
C THR A 570 2.89 28.33 -76.26
N ALA A 571 1.76 27.65 -76.53
CA ALA A 571 1.61 26.45 -77.39
C ALA A 571 0.86 26.83 -78.69
N PRO A 572 0.96 26.04 -79.78
CA PRO A 572 -0.27 25.43 -80.34
C PRO A 572 -0.16 24.12 -81.17
N MET A 573 -1.16 23.23 -81.03
CA MET A 573 -1.75 22.39 -82.11
C MET A 573 -0.86 21.24 -82.73
N PRO A 574 -1.34 20.41 -83.70
CA PRO A 574 -2.39 19.38 -83.48
C PRO A 574 -2.22 18.01 -84.23
N SER A 575 -3.06 17.02 -83.86
CA SER A 575 -3.69 15.99 -84.75
C SER A 575 -2.91 14.73 -85.24
N GLU A 576 -3.70 13.78 -85.75
CA GLU A 576 -3.44 12.65 -86.68
C GLU A 576 -3.07 11.22 -86.15
N ASP A 577 -4.07 10.33 -86.22
CA ASP A 577 -4.00 8.90 -86.63
C ASP A 577 -3.52 8.80 -88.12
N PRO A 578 -3.06 7.65 -88.71
CA PRO A 578 -3.28 6.26 -88.26
C PRO A 578 -2.13 5.22 -88.46
N THR A 579 -2.39 4.00 -87.97
CA THR A 579 -1.94 2.65 -88.41
C THR A 579 -1.12 2.49 -89.71
N VAL A 580 -0.03 1.69 -89.69
CA VAL A 580 0.31 0.52 -90.58
C VAL A 580 1.78 0.05 -90.40
N ALA A 581 2.07 -1.24 -90.61
CA ALA A 581 3.40 -1.90 -90.53
C ALA A 581 4.11 -2.02 -91.92
N PRO A 582 5.35 -2.55 -92.05
CA PRO A 582 5.52 -4.02 -92.15
C PRO A 582 6.87 -4.62 -91.66
N THR A 583 6.96 -5.94 -91.81
CA THR A 583 8.01 -6.91 -91.41
C THR A 583 9.37 -6.82 -92.13
N ALA A 584 10.42 -7.33 -91.47
CA ALA A 584 11.58 -7.98 -92.10
C ALA A 584 11.98 -9.25 -91.29
N GLU A 585 12.66 -10.21 -91.92
CA GLU A 585 12.72 -11.65 -91.55
C GLU A 585 14.18 -12.20 -91.46
N PRO A 586 14.51 -13.48 -91.11
CA PRO A 586 13.70 -14.71 -91.23
C PRO A 586 13.65 -15.73 -90.04
N THR A 587 12.50 -16.42 -89.94
CA THR A 587 12.24 -17.90 -90.04
C THR A 587 13.40 -18.92 -89.82
N GLU A 588 13.24 -20.15 -89.30
CA GLU A 588 12.10 -21.12 -89.32
C GLU A 588 11.84 -21.96 -88.01
N GLU A 589 10.79 -22.78 -88.07
CA GLU A 589 10.23 -23.81 -87.17
C GLU A 589 11.05 -25.16 -87.15
N PRO A 590 10.64 -26.37 -86.59
CA PRO A 590 9.31 -26.82 -86.13
C PRO A 590 9.21 -27.77 -84.89
N LYS A 591 7.96 -28.22 -84.63
CA LYS A 591 7.53 -29.32 -83.73
C LYS A 591 7.84 -30.71 -84.36
N PRO A 592 8.07 -31.81 -83.60
CA PRO A 592 6.98 -32.76 -83.26
C PRO A 592 7.16 -33.52 -81.90
N THR A 593 6.47 -34.66 -81.73
CA THR A 593 6.37 -35.50 -80.52
C THR A 593 6.94 -36.92 -80.77
N GLU A 594 7.62 -37.56 -79.80
CA GLU A 594 7.69 -39.05 -79.69
C GLU A 594 8.24 -39.57 -78.34
N ALA A 595 8.23 -40.89 -78.10
CA ALA A 595 8.71 -41.61 -76.89
C ALA A 595 9.26 -43.01 -77.26
N PRO A 596 10.09 -43.69 -76.41
CA PRO A 596 9.61 -44.99 -75.83
C PRO A 596 10.27 -45.53 -74.52
N LEU A 597 9.45 -46.21 -73.69
CA LEU A 597 9.58 -47.52 -72.95
C LEU A 597 10.92 -48.08 -72.38
N PRO A 598 10.91 -49.04 -71.39
CA PRO A 598 9.80 -49.93 -70.97
C PRO A 598 9.44 -49.99 -69.45
N THR A 599 8.54 -50.93 -69.11
CA THR A 599 7.72 -51.17 -67.89
C THR A 599 8.32 -52.26 -66.95
N PRO A 600 7.68 -52.81 -65.88
CA PRO A 600 6.32 -52.60 -65.25
C PRO A 600 6.34 -52.38 -63.71
N GLY A 601 5.23 -52.18 -62.96
CA GLY A 601 3.78 -52.01 -63.26
C GLY A 601 2.87 -52.36 -62.03
N VAL A 602 1.52 -52.27 -62.16
CA VAL A 602 0.45 -52.75 -61.23
C VAL A 602 0.25 -51.93 -59.91
N SER A 603 -0.95 -51.64 -59.36
CA SER A 603 -2.35 -51.54 -59.90
C SER A 603 -3.35 -50.90 -58.89
N GLU A 604 -4.10 -49.89 -59.35
CA GLU A 604 -5.53 -49.53 -59.12
C GLU A 604 -6.30 -49.49 -57.76
N THR A 605 -7.24 -48.49 -57.73
CA THR A 605 -8.64 -48.46 -57.18
C THR A 605 -8.98 -48.10 -55.70
N PRO A 606 -10.20 -47.53 -55.41
CA PRO A 606 -10.39 -46.60 -54.28
C PRO A 606 -11.69 -46.73 -53.41
N MET A 607 -11.79 -45.89 -52.35
CA MET A 607 -13.04 -45.46 -51.65
C MET A 607 -13.85 -46.58 -50.92
N PRO A 608 -14.99 -46.33 -50.20
CA PRO A 608 -15.75 -45.09 -49.93
C PRO A 608 -16.10 -44.80 -48.42
N THR A 609 -17.00 -43.83 -48.22
CA THR A 609 -17.63 -43.33 -46.97
C THR A 609 -18.71 -44.26 -46.38
N GLU A 610 -19.12 -44.05 -45.10
CA GLU A 610 -20.52 -43.88 -44.57
C GLU A 610 -20.62 -44.08 -43.02
N GLU A 611 -21.67 -43.53 -42.38
CA GLU A 611 -22.11 -43.76 -40.97
C GLU A 611 -23.25 -44.84 -40.93
N PRO A 612 -23.70 -45.48 -39.80
CA PRO A 612 -24.19 -44.83 -38.55
C PRO A 612 -24.14 -45.66 -37.21
N THR A 613 -24.88 -45.16 -36.19
CA THR A 613 -25.09 -45.66 -34.78
C THR A 613 -26.19 -46.75 -34.66
N PRO A 614 -26.59 -47.35 -33.46
CA PRO A 614 -26.24 -47.10 -32.03
C PRO A 614 -26.09 -48.32 -31.02
N VAL A 615 -25.50 -48.07 -29.83
CA VAL A 615 -25.87 -48.49 -28.41
C VAL A 615 -26.44 -49.92 -28.12
N PRO A 616 -25.92 -50.75 -27.15
CA PRO A 616 -25.90 -50.46 -25.69
C PRO A 616 -24.77 -51.02 -24.76
N THR A 617 -24.53 -50.26 -23.67
CA THR A 617 -24.27 -50.53 -22.21
C THR A 617 -23.42 -51.73 -21.64
N GLU A 618 -22.84 -51.46 -20.44
CA GLU A 618 -22.25 -52.32 -19.39
C GLU A 618 -20.86 -52.97 -19.62
N GLU A 619 -19.81 -52.46 -18.94
CA GLU A 619 -19.11 -53.14 -17.83
C GLU A 619 -18.02 -52.23 -17.17
N PRO A 620 -17.44 -52.58 -15.99
CA PRO A 620 -16.53 -51.71 -15.23
C PRO A 620 -15.04 -51.93 -15.51
N THR A 621 -14.20 -50.92 -15.28
CA THR A 621 -12.73 -51.06 -15.32
C THR A 621 -12.02 -50.34 -14.16
N THR A 622 -10.98 -51.00 -13.65
CA THR A 622 -9.91 -50.49 -12.79
C THR A 622 -8.56 -50.70 -13.50
N MET A 623 -7.47 -50.19 -12.91
CA MET A 623 -6.07 -50.34 -13.40
C MET A 623 -5.77 -49.56 -14.71
N PRO A 624 -4.53 -49.57 -15.23
CA PRO A 624 -3.42 -48.78 -14.67
C PRO A 624 -2.76 -47.90 -15.75
N SER A 625 -1.53 -47.39 -15.50
CA SER A 625 -0.74 -46.65 -16.49
C SER A 625 0.76 -46.93 -16.34
N GLU A 626 1.31 -47.62 -17.34
CA GLU A 626 2.72 -47.66 -17.75
C GLU A 626 2.69 -47.42 -19.29
N GLU A 627 3.75 -47.08 -20.04
CA GLU A 627 5.20 -47.21 -19.88
C GLU A 627 5.91 -45.88 -20.32
N PRO A 628 7.19 -45.85 -20.78
CA PRO A 628 8.38 -45.86 -19.92
C PRO A 628 9.42 -44.76 -20.25
N THR A 629 10.43 -44.60 -19.38
CA THR A 629 11.78 -44.19 -19.81
C THR A 629 12.82 -44.99 -19.01
N MET A 630 13.95 -45.32 -19.64
CA MET A 630 14.92 -46.30 -19.12
C MET A 630 15.92 -45.71 -18.11
N ALA A 631 16.27 -46.50 -17.09
CA ALA A 631 17.43 -46.29 -16.23
C ALA A 631 18.33 -47.55 -16.24
N PRO A 632 19.68 -47.42 -16.26
CA PRO A 632 20.59 -48.55 -16.14
C PRO A 632 20.83 -48.92 -14.67
N ALA A 633 21.05 -50.22 -14.39
CA ALA A 633 21.36 -50.76 -13.07
C ALA A 633 22.77 -51.41 -13.05
N PRO A 634 23.45 -51.50 -11.89
CA PRO A 634 24.84 -51.95 -11.79
C PRO A 634 24.98 -53.49 -11.72
N THR A 635 26.19 -54.03 -11.94
CA THR A 635 26.56 -55.43 -11.67
C THR A 635 28.06 -55.56 -11.37
N GLU A 636 28.45 -56.59 -10.62
CA GLU A 636 29.77 -56.77 -9.98
C GLU A 636 30.85 -57.46 -10.85
N ALA A 637 32.08 -57.54 -10.32
CA ALA A 637 33.25 -58.21 -10.93
C ALA A 637 33.22 -59.75 -10.79
N PRO A 638 34.14 -60.47 -11.48
CA PRO A 638 35.29 -61.02 -10.73
C PRO A 638 36.64 -61.09 -11.48
N THR A 639 37.67 -61.53 -10.76
CA THR A 639 39.13 -61.52 -11.05
C THR A 639 39.68 -62.58 -12.00
N ALA A 640 40.79 -62.28 -12.70
CA ALA A 640 41.92 -63.20 -12.95
C ALA A 640 43.23 -62.45 -13.33
N GLU A 641 44.37 -62.81 -12.73
CA GLU A 641 45.73 -62.49 -13.22
C GLU A 641 46.36 -63.71 -13.96
N PRO A 642 47.57 -63.62 -14.57
CA PRO A 642 48.80 -63.82 -13.77
C PRO A 642 50.09 -63.07 -14.25
N THR A 643 50.78 -62.44 -13.28
CA THR A 643 52.27 -62.30 -13.14
C THR A 643 53.17 -61.85 -14.31
N ARG A 644 53.95 -60.77 -14.10
CA ARG A 644 55.43 -60.86 -13.93
C ARG A 644 56.11 -59.59 -13.41
N GLU A 645 57.02 -59.78 -12.46
CA GLU A 645 57.97 -58.83 -11.85
C GLU A 645 59.40 -58.96 -12.51
N PRO A 646 60.50 -58.22 -12.13
CA PRO A 646 60.83 -57.66 -10.79
C PRO A 646 61.64 -56.33 -10.65
N GLU A 647 61.77 -55.91 -9.38
CA GLU A 647 62.83 -55.19 -8.61
C GLU A 647 63.99 -54.34 -9.25
N ILE A 648 63.99 -53.03 -8.91
CA ILE A 648 64.92 -52.30 -7.98
C ILE A 648 66.49 -52.35 -8.14
N THR A 649 67.11 -51.17 -8.40
CA THR A 649 68.52 -50.70 -8.10
C THR A 649 69.74 -51.31 -8.86
N PRO A 650 70.99 -50.75 -8.77
CA PRO A 650 71.52 -49.57 -8.03
C PRO A 650 72.37 -48.52 -8.82
N ASN A 651 72.74 -47.43 -8.13
CA ASN A 651 73.70 -46.37 -8.51
C ASN A 651 75.17 -46.78 -8.18
N PRO A 652 76.25 -46.15 -8.72
CA PRO A 652 76.87 -44.91 -8.14
C PRO A 652 77.52 -43.97 -9.22
N VAL A 653 78.21 -42.82 -8.96
CA VAL A 653 79.06 -42.32 -7.84
C VAL A 653 79.02 -40.76 -7.71
N ASP A 654 79.35 -40.26 -6.51
CA ASP A 654 79.66 -38.87 -6.04
C ASP A 654 80.94 -38.26 -6.73
N PRO A 655 81.51 -37.02 -6.45
CA PRO A 655 81.48 -36.14 -5.24
C PRO A 655 81.26 -34.60 -5.47
N THR A 656 81.07 -33.67 -4.49
CA THR A 656 80.83 -33.67 -3.01
C THR A 656 80.36 -32.27 -2.49
N VAL A 657 79.48 -32.24 -1.47
CA VAL A 657 79.43 -31.40 -0.21
C VAL A 657 79.62 -29.84 -0.31
N ALA A 658 78.69 -28.92 0.06
CA ALA A 658 77.84 -28.67 1.27
C ALA A 658 78.57 -27.87 2.41
N PRO A 659 77.92 -27.17 3.40
CA PRO A 659 76.54 -27.32 3.94
C PRO A 659 75.72 -26.02 4.29
N ALA A 660 74.64 -26.21 5.07
CA ALA A 660 73.53 -25.32 5.47
C ALA A 660 73.83 -24.37 6.69
N PRO A 661 72.90 -23.78 7.52
CA PRO A 661 71.50 -24.16 7.87
C PRO A 661 70.44 -23.04 8.08
N THR A 662 69.27 -23.46 8.57
CA THR A 662 68.03 -22.74 8.97
C THR A 662 68.10 -22.07 10.37
N GLU A 663 67.29 -21.03 10.63
CA GLU A 663 66.30 -20.87 11.74
C GLU A 663 65.85 -19.40 11.95
N ALA A 664 64.83 -19.17 12.79
CA ALA A 664 64.11 -17.90 12.94
C ALA A 664 64.39 -17.17 14.28
N PRO A 665 64.19 -15.84 14.37
CA PRO A 665 64.12 -15.12 15.64
C PRO A 665 62.78 -14.39 15.90
N THR A 666 62.62 -13.91 17.13
CA THR A 666 61.41 -13.30 17.73
C THR A 666 61.40 -11.76 17.74
N MET A 667 60.19 -11.18 17.63
CA MET A 667 59.76 -9.87 18.18
C MET A 667 60.30 -8.54 17.59
N GLU A 668 59.56 -7.47 17.91
CA GLU A 668 59.63 -6.02 17.56
C GLU A 668 61.00 -5.34 17.85
N PRO A 669 61.32 -4.05 17.46
CA PRO A 669 60.38 -2.91 17.22
C PRO A 669 60.78 -1.75 16.23
N THR A 670 59.93 -0.70 16.20
CA THR A 670 60.21 0.76 15.92
C THR A 670 60.09 1.33 14.48
N ARG A 671 60.08 2.68 14.39
CA ARG A 671 59.68 3.56 13.25
C ARG A 671 60.86 4.34 12.61
N GLU A 672 60.66 4.79 11.36
CA GLU A 672 61.18 6.06 10.77
C GLU A 672 62.71 6.23 10.50
N PRO A 673 63.19 7.26 9.74
CA PRO A 673 62.55 8.15 8.73
C PRO A 673 63.41 8.49 7.46
N ALA A 674 62.87 9.33 6.54
CA ALA A 674 63.47 10.58 5.97
C ALA A 674 63.81 10.76 4.45
N LYS A 675 63.06 11.69 3.79
CA LYS A 675 63.46 12.70 2.74
C LYS A 675 63.82 12.15 1.30
N THR A 676 63.78 12.91 0.18
CA THR A 676 63.77 14.39 -0.06
C THR A 676 63.17 14.83 -1.43
N ALA A 677 62.58 16.04 -1.50
CA ALA A 677 62.55 17.05 -2.60
C ALA A 677 61.78 16.90 -3.97
N ALA A 678 60.81 17.82 -4.15
CA ALA A 678 60.54 18.72 -5.31
C ALA A 678 60.06 18.16 -6.68
N PRO A 679 59.16 18.89 -7.39
CA PRO A 679 59.56 20.02 -8.27
C PRO A 679 58.69 21.31 -8.13
N ILE A 680 58.85 22.29 -9.05
CA ILE A 680 58.26 23.66 -9.01
C ILE A 680 57.72 24.07 -10.41
N GLU A 681 56.47 24.59 -10.43
CA GLU A 681 55.85 25.73 -11.18
C GLU A 681 56.38 26.23 -12.56
N PRO A 682 55.54 26.90 -13.41
CA PRO A 682 55.20 28.32 -13.20
C PRO A 682 53.75 28.79 -13.60
N THR A 683 53.46 30.06 -13.26
CA THR A 683 52.15 30.77 -13.20
C THR A 683 51.77 31.66 -14.42
N LYS A 684 50.50 32.16 -14.46
CA LYS A 684 50.19 33.63 -14.39
C LYS A 684 48.69 34.04 -14.27
N GLU A 685 48.50 35.28 -13.79
CA GLU A 685 47.25 35.98 -13.36
C GLU A 685 46.70 36.95 -14.49
N PRO A 686 45.85 38.03 -14.32
CA PRO A 686 45.53 38.88 -13.12
C PRO A 686 44.09 39.56 -12.94
N VAL A 687 43.70 39.84 -11.66
CA VAL A 687 43.28 41.15 -11.00
C VAL A 687 42.03 41.96 -11.52
N PRO A 688 41.19 42.73 -10.74
CA PRO A 688 41.35 43.49 -9.44
C PRO A 688 40.36 43.14 -8.27
N THR A 689 40.53 43.49 -6.97
CA THR A 689 40.74 44.76 -6.17
C THR A 689 39.40 45.48 -5.83
N ASP A 690 39.00 45.84 -4.58
CA ASP A 690 39.61 46.77 -3.58
C ASP A 690 39.15 46.55 -2.07
N ALA A 691 39.61 47.39 -1.10
CA ALA A 691 39.55 47.19 0.39
C ALA A 691 38.67 48.25 1.18
N PRO A 692 38.80 48.59 2.52
CA PRO A 692 39.59 48.08 3.69
C PRO A 692 38.94 48.04 5.14
N VAL A 693 39.65 47.34 6.06
CA VAL A 693 39.74 47.21 7.58
C VAL A 693 39.22 48.36 8.54
N PRO A 694 39.08 48.24 9.92
CA PRO A 694 39.96 47.50 10.90
C PRO A 694 39.45 46.95 12.31
N THR A 695 40.29 46.08 12.94
CA THR A 695 40.60 45.84 14.39
C THR A 695 39.71 45.02 15.39
N GLU A 696 40.22 43.81 15.71
CA GLU A 696 40.35 43.03 16.99
C GLU A 696 39.26 42.90 18.10
N VAL A 697 39.04 41.64 18.56
CA VAL A 697 39.39 41.08 19.91
C VAL A 697 39.07 39.55 19.95
N PRO A 698 39.82 38.67 20.67
CA PRO A 698 39.79 37.21 20.42
C PRO A 698 38.92 36.35 21.39
N THR A 699 38.59 35.12 20.97
CA THR A 699 37.94 34.06 21.77
C THR A 699 38.69 32.71 21.68
N GLN A 700 38.59 31.88 22.73
CA GLN A 700 39.17 30.52 22.79
C GLN A 700 38.17 29.48 23.33
N LYS A 701 38.49 28.20 23.09
CA LYS A 701 37.77 26.96 23.45
C LYS A 701 37.73 26.71 24.97
N PRO A 702 36.60 26.20 25.50
CA PRO A 702 36.57 24.86 26.15
C PRO A 702 35.39 24.02 25.57
N GLU A 703 35.35 22.68 25.53
CA GLU A 703 35.89 21.59 26.37
C GLU A 703 35.07 21.31 27.66
N VAL A 704 34.77 20.02 27.92
CA VAL A 704 33.66 19.57 28.80
C VAL A 704 34.15 18.48 29.77
N PRO A 705 33.85 18.59 31.08
CA PRO A 705 33.35 17.42 31.83
C PRO A 705 32.35 17.70 33.00
N GLU A 706 31.51 16.68 33.27
CA GLU A 706 31.11 16.14 34.60
C GLU A 706 30.53 17.03 35.74
N ILE A 707 29.24 16.81 36.12
CA ILE A 707 28.73 16.98 37.51
C ILE A 707 27.55 16.01 37.82
N THR A 708 27.56 15.38 39.01
CA THR A 708 26.43 14.79 39.79
C THR A 708 26.94 14.62 41.24
N PRO A 709 26.14 14.40 42.32
CA PRO A 709 24.67 14.29 42.53
C PRO A 709 24.10 15.55 43.29
N GLU A 710 22.97 15.64 44.01
CA GLU A 710 22.31 14.79 45.04
C GLU A 710 20.79 15.21 45.29
N PRO A 711 20.05 14.99 46.41
CA PRO A 711 18.98 13.97 46.44
C PRO A 711 17.53 14.34 46.91
N THR A 712 16.63 13.35 46.74
CA THR A 712 15.42 13.00 47.55
C THR A 712 14.19 13.93 47.70
N VAL A 713 13.00 13.34 47.48
CA VAL A 713 11.70 13.73 48.09
C VAL A 713 10.92 12.45 48.48
N PRO A 714 10.37 12.32 49.71
CA PRO A 714 9.64 11.11 50.15
C PRO A 714 8.11 11.28 50.37
N ALA A 715 7.36 10.31 49.83
CA ALA A 715 6.13 9.68 50.35
C ALA A 715 4.88 10.51 50.79
N VAL A 716 3.72 10.12 50.23
CA VAL A 716 2.36 10.31 50.79
C VAL A 716 1.63 8.94 50.73
N PRO A 717 0.87 8.50 51.76
CA PRO A 717 0.45 7.09 51.90
C PRO A 717 -0.87 6.72 51.22
N THR A 718 -1.04 5.42 50.94
CA THR A 718 -2.24 4.80 50.35
C THR A 718 -3.26 4.34 51.42
N VAL A 719 -4.56 4.51 51.17
CA VAL A 719 -5.66 3.84 51.90
C VAL A 719 -6.66 3.25 50.90
N VAL A 720 -7.29 2.12 51.25
CA VAL A 720 -7.98 1.20 50.32
C VAL A 720 -9.52 1.22 50.48
N PRO A 721 -10.32 1.23 49.39
CA PRO A 721 -11.77 1.11 49.45
C PRO A 721 -12.25 -0.36 49.50
N PRO A 722 -13.27 -0.73 50.31
CA PRO A 722 -13.74 -2.10 50.44
C PRO A 722 -14.94 -2.48 49.53
N VAL A 723 -14.72 -3.52 48.72
CA VAL A 723 -15.65 -4.55 48.19
C VAL A 723 -17.16 -4.44 48.50
N ARG A 724 -18.01 -4.53 47.45
CA ARG A 724 -19.31 -5.25 47.47
C ARG A 724 -19.82 -5.63 46.07
N THR A 725 -20.54 -6.75 45.99
CA THR A 725 -21.26 -7.33 44.83
C THR A 725 -22.48 -8.11 45.36
N PRO A 726 -23.41 -8.66 44.54
CA PRO A 726 -23.93 -8.27 43.21
C PRO A 726 -25.47 -7.99 43.28
N VAL A 727 -26.28 -8.47 42.30
CA VAL A 727 -27.78 -8.61 42.24
C VAL A 727 -28.55 -7.45 41.55
N PRO A 728 -29.52 -7.70 40.62
CA PRO A 728 -29.69 -8.80 39.65
C PRO A 728 -30.07 -8.32 38.21
N THR A 729 -30.34 -9.26 37.29
CA THR A 729 -30.89 -8.99 35.94
C THR A 729 -32.43 -8.95 35.92
N GLN A 730 -33.03 -8.01 35.19
CA GLN A 730 -34.39 -8.14 34.61
C GLN A 730 -34.51 -7.46 33.24
N THR A 731 -35.53 -7.85 32.47
CA THR A 731 -35.75 -7.52 31.05
C THR A 731 -36.93 -6.56 30.84
N VAL A 732 -36.84 -5.65 29.87
CA VAL A 732 -38.01 -4.96 29.26
C VAL A 732 -37.85 -4.94 27.74
N GLN A 733 -38.96 -5.03 27.01
CA GLN A 733 -39.00 -5.11 25.54
C GLN A 733 -40.08 -4.16 24.99
N ALA A 734 -39.67 -3.22 24.11
CA ALA A 734 -40.55 -2.29 23.36
C ALA A 734 -41.36 -1.28 24.22
N THR A 735 -41.99 -0.21 23.70
CA THR A 735 -42.36 0.15 22.32
C THR A 735 -42.53 1.68 22.12
N GLN A 736 -42.66 2.12 20.87
CA GLN A 736 -43.30 3.37 20.37
C GLN A 736 -42.49 4.68 20.34
N THR A 737 -42.70 5.39 19.23
CA THR A 737 -42.14 6.70 18.85
C THR A 737 -43.29 7.69 18.59
N PRO A 738 -43.28 8.89 19.18
CA PRO A 738 -44.07 10.04 18.70
C PRO A 738 -43.32 10.83 17.61
N ALA A 739 -44.05 11.53 16.74
CA ALA A 739 -43.49 12.10 15.50
C ALA A 739 -42.81 13.47 15.63
N THR A 740 -41.80 13.71 14.80
CA THR A 740 -41.16 15.02 14.58
C THR A 740 -41.99 15.88 13.60
N PRO A 741 -42.19 17.19 13.86
CA PRO A 741 -42.77 18.11 12.87
C PRO A 741 -41.91 18.28 11.61
N ALA A 742 -42.53 18.65 10.50
CA ALA A 742 -41.83 18.85 9.22
C ALA A 742 -41.12 20.22 9.15
N PRO A 743 -39.88 20.30 8.59
CA PRO A 743 -39.18 21.56 8.39
C PRO A 743 -39.57 22.25 7.07
N THR A 744 -39.89 23.54 7.13
CA THR A 744 -39.87 24.46 5.98
C THR A 744 -38.48 25.09 5.79
N PRO A 745 -38.13 25.59 4.59
CA PRO A 745 -36.76 25.50 4.11
C PRO A 745 -35.84 26.65 4.51
N VAL A 746 -34.63 26.30 4.95
CA VAL A 746 -33.46 27.18 4.98
C VAL A 746 -32.45 26.69 3.94
N SER A 747 -31.69 27.62 3.35
CA SER A 747 -30.74 27.39 2.25
C SER A 747 -29.88 26.16 2.45
N THR A 748 -29.83 25.28 1.44
CA THR A 748 -29.06 24.02 1.50
C THR A 748 -27.56 24.25 1.33
N PRO A 749 -26.71 23.84 2.29
CA PRO A 749 -25.34 23.46 1.98
C PRO A 749 -25.35 22.32 0.96
N LYS A 750 -24.36 22.24 0.06
CA LYS A 750 -24.25 21.14 -0.91
C LYS A 750 -24.16 19.81 -0.13
N THR A 751 -25.21 18.99 -0.17
CA THR A 751 -25.26 17.72 0.58
C THR A 751 -24.09 16.82 0.19
N ASN A 752 -23.24 16.48 1.16
CA ASN A 752 -22.02 15.73 0.92
C ASN A 752 -22.35 14.25 0.60
N ARG A 753 -22.68 13.97 -0.67
CA ARG A 753 -22.95 12.62 -1.16
C ARG A 753 -21.65 11.85 -1.19
N LYS A 754 -21.52 10.82 -0.35
CA LYS A 754 -20.36 9.91 -0.37
C LYS A 754 -20.07 9.45 -1.82
N LYS A 755 -18.92 9.90 -2.35
CA LYS A 755 -18.45 9.64 -3.71
C LYS A 755 -18.31 8.12 -3.89
N PRO A 756 -18.92 7.48 -4.90
CA PRO A 756 -18.67 6.07 -5.17
C PRO A 756 -17.18 5.87 -5.50
N ALA A 757 -16.60 4.77 -5.01
CA ALA A 757 -15.19 4.43 -5.24
C ALA A 757 -14.84 4.46 -6.73
N ARG A 758 -13.58 4.79 -7.07
CA ARG A 758 -13.11 5.00 -8.44
C ARG A 758 -13.23 3.75 -9.31
N VAL A 759 -13.51 3.93 -10.61
CA VAL A 759 -13.61 2.82 -11.58
C VAL A 759 -12.28 2.08 -11.62
N GLY A 760 -12.32 0.77 -11.40
CA GLY A 760 -11.11 -0.04 -11.25
C GLY A 760 -10.83 -0.51 -9.82
N LYS A 761 -11.22 0.26 -8.79
CA LYS A 761 -10.95 -0.07 -7.37
C LYS A 761 -11.63 -1.38 -6.96
N ILE A 762 -10.92 -2.20 -6.19
CA ILE A 762 -11.44 -3.48 -5.66
C ILE A 762 -12.04 -3.26 -4.26
N ILE A 763 -13.35 -3.07 -4.19
CA ILE A 763 -14.07 -2.84 -2.93
C ILE A 763 -14.62 -4.15 -2.34
N THR A 764 -14.52 -4.31 -1.02
CA THR A 764 -14.91 -5.54 -0.31
C THR A 764 -16.21 -5.34 0.46
N SER A 765 -17.20 -6.20 0.20
CA SER A 765 -18.45 -6.22 0.96
C SER A 765 -18.27 -6.83 2.36
N SER A 766 -19.19 -6.54 3.29
CA SER A 766 -19.22 -7.16 4.63
C SER A 766 -19.34 -8.69 4.63
N ALA A 767 -19.73 -9.29 3.51
CA ALA A 767 -19.72 -10.74 3.29
C ALA A 767 -18.41 -11.26 2.65
N GLY A 768 -17.36 -10.44 2.56
CA GLY A 768 -16.03 -10.79 2.04
C GLY A 768 -15.94 -10.94 0.51
N TYR A 769 -17.03 -10.72 -0.23
CA TYR A 769 -16.96 -10.68 -1.70
C TYR A 769 -16.21 -9.42 -2.14
N ARG A 770 -15.19 -9.58 -3.00
CA ARG A 770 -14.42 -8.50 -3.63
C ARG A 770 -15.04 -8.14 -4.97
N PHE A 771 -15.29 -6.85 -5.21
CA PHE A 771 -15.94 -6.31 -6.39
C PHE A 771 -15.05 -5.25 -7.06
N LYS A 772 -14.85 -5.32 -8.38
CA LYS A 772 -14.18 -4.25 -9.15
C LYS A 772 -15.22 -3.22 -9.56
N VAL A 773 -15.04 -1.94 -9.21
CA VAL A 773 -15.98 -0.89 -9.65
C VAL A 773 -15.91 -0.73 -11.17
N THR A 774 -17.08 -0.67 -11.82
CA THR A 774 -17.23 -0.46 -13.27
C THR A 774 -17.89 0.89 -13.61
N SER A 775 -18.50 1.57 -12.64
CA SER A 775 -19.03 2.93 -12.80
C SER A 775 -19.06 3.65 -11.44
N SER A 776 -18.39 4.79 -11.35
CA SER A 776 -18.39 5.66 -10.15
C SER A 776 -19.48 6.74 -10.19
N LYS A 777 -20.45 6.64 -11.11
CA LYS A 777 -21.51 7.64 -11.28
C LYS A 777 -22.31 7.80 -9.98
N VAL A 778 -22.28 9.01 -9.40
CA VAL A 778 -23.00 9.39 -8.17
C VAL A 778 -24.49 9.01 -8.22
N LYS A 779 -25.08 8.99 -9.43
CA LYS A 779 -26.40 8.41 -9.71
C LYS A 779 -26.20 7.05 -10.42
N ASN A 780 -26.50 5.96 -9.71
CA ASN A 780 -26.31 4.56 -10.13
C ASN A 780 -24.84 4.16 -10.40
N PRO A 781 -24.02 3.98 -9.35
CA PRO A 781 -22.71 3.36 -9.50
C PRO A 781 -22.84 1.84 -9.72
N GLU A 782 -21.82 1.22 -10.31
CA GLU A 782 -21.83 -0.18 -10.74
C GLU A 782 -20.55 -0.93 -10.40
N VAL A 783 -20.65 -2.25 -10.27
CA VAL A 783 -19.55 -3.17 -9.99
C VAL A 783 -19.62 -4.48 -10.79
N ALA A 784 -18.44 -5.03 -11.05
CA ALA A 784 -18.22 -6.43 -11.41
C ALA A 784 -17.86 -7.26 -10.16
N LEU A 785 -18.27 -8.52 -10.05
CA LEU A 785 -17.67 -9.42 -9.05
C LEU A 785 -16.24 -9.75 -9.48
N TYR A 786 -15.26 -9.36 -8.65
CA TYR A 786 -13.84 -9.64 -8.88
C TYR A 786 -13.42 -11.00 -8.33
N ARG A 787 -13.69 -11.29 -7.05
CA ARG A 787 -13.45 -12.61 -6.43
C ARG A 787 -14.52 -12.95 -5.39
N PRO A 788 -14.98 -14.21 -5.30
CA PRO A 788 -15.86 -14.64 -4.22
C PRO A 788 -15.15 -14.60 -2.86
N GLY A 789 -15.91 -14.32 -1.79
CA GLY A 789 -15.34 -14.34 -0.44
C GLY A 789 -14.76 -15.70 -0.06
N SER A 790 -13.66 -15.69 0.69
CA SER A 790 -12.91 -16.88 1.08
C SER A 790 -13.79 -17.90 1.81
N GLY A 791 -13.43 -19.17 1.67
CA GLY A 791 -14.08 -20.29 2.37
C GLY A 791 -15.50 -20.70 1.91
N ARG A 792 -16.22 -19.86 1.15
CA ARG A 792 -17.66 -20.01 0.84
C ARG A 792 -18.00 -21.26 0.01
N LYS A 793 -19.10 -21.94 0.40
CA LYS A 793 -19.68 -23.12 -0.30
C LYS A 793 -20.81 -22.73 -1.29
N GLU A 794 -21.48 -21.62 -1.06
CA GLU A 794 -22.51 -21.02 -1.94
C GLU A 794 -22.18 -19.53 -2.14
N VAL A 795 -22.39 -19.04 -3.36
CA VAL A 795 -22.20 -17.64 -3.76
C VAL A 795 -23.49 -17.13 -4.40
N LYS A 796 -24.07 -16.06 -3.83
CA LYS A 796 -25.27 -15.39 -4.35
C LYS A 796 -24.93 -13.95 -4.70
N ILE A 797 -25.05 -13.58 -5.97
CA ILE A 797 -24.85 -12.23 -6.47
C ILE A 797 -26.22 -11.63 -6.76
N GLY A 798 -26.62 -10.63 -5.98
CA GLY A 798 -27.85 -9.87 -6.22
C GLY A 798 -27.73 -8.94 -7.43
N THR A 799 -28.80 -8.20 -7.73
CA THR A 799 -28.77 -7.11 -8.72
C THR A 799 -28.08 -5.84 -8.17
N LYS A 800 -27.85 -5.78 -6.85
CA LYS A 800 -27.17 -4.72 -6.12
C LYS A 800 -26.33 -5.29 -4.97
N VAL A 801 -25.36 -4.50 -4.51
CA VAL A 801 -24.61 -4.71 -3.24
C VAL A 801 -24.38 -3.37 -2.56
N THR A 802 -24.48 -3.33 -1.23
CA THR A 802 -24.17 -2.13 -0.43
C THR A 802 -22.79 -2.27 0.19
N ILE A 803 -21.91 -1.29 -0.04
CA ILE A 803 -20.53 -1.25 0.47
C ILE A 803 -20.25 0.18 0.94
N ASN A 804 -19.73 0.34 2.16
CA ASN A 804 -19.44 1.64 2.81
C ASN A 804 -20.62 2.65 2.80
N GLY A 805 -21.86 2.12 2.83
CA GLY A 805 -23.10 2.90 2.75
C GLY A 805 -23.60 3.21 1.33
N ILE A 806 -22.83 2.88 0.29
CA ILE A 806 -23.15 3.14 -1.12
C ILE A 806 -23.74 1.89 -1.78
N SER A 807 -24.87 2.03 -2.47
CA SER A 807 -25.59 0.95 -3.19
C SER A 807 -25.12 0.85 -4.65
N TYR A 808 -24.18 -0.05 -4.93
CA TYR A 808 -23.73 -0.37 -6.29
C TYR A 808 -24.68 -1.36 -6.98
N SER A 809 -24.87 -1.24 -8.29
CA SER A 809 -25.52 -2.27 -9.12
C SER A 809 -24.49 -3.30 -9.58
N VAL A 810 -24.77 -4.60 -9.47
CA VAL A 810 -23.85 -5.62 -9.98
C VAL A 810 -24.17 -5.93 -11.44
N THR A 811 -23.29 -5.55 -12.35
CA THR A 811 -23.50 -5.66 -13.81
C THR A 811 -22.59 -6.68 -14.49
N SER A 812 -21.52 -7.17 -13.87
CA SER A 812 -20.66 -8.19 -14.50
C SER A 812 -19.92 -9.12 -13.54
N VAL A 813 -19.22 -10.11 -14.09
CA VAL A 813 -18.24 -10.98 -13.40
C VAL A 813 -16.89 -10.84 -14.11
N CYS A 814 -15.82 -10.57 -13.35
CA CYS A 814 -14.48 -10.35 -13.90
C CYS A 814 -13.86 -11.58 -14.56
N GLU A 815 -12.80 -11.33 -15.33
CA GLU A 815 -11.87 -12.36 -15.78
C GLU A 815 -11.29 -13.15 -14.60
N ARG A 816 -11.17 -14.46 -14.77
CA ARG A 816 -10.64 -15.43 -13.78
C ARG A 816 -11.30 -15.40 -12.38
N ALA A 817 -12.46 -14.75 -12.21
CA ALA A 817 -13.07 -14.48 -10.90
C ALA A 817 -13.29 -15.70 -9.99
N PHE A 818 -13.58 -16.87 -10.56
CA PHE A 818 -13.69 -18.16 -9.85
C PHE A 818 -12.66 -19.19 -10.33
N ARG A 819 -11.62 -18.80 -11.09
CA ARG A 819 -10.64 -19.73 -11.71
C ARG A 819 -10.10 -20.72 -10.68
N SER A 820 -10.15 -22.01 -11.02
CA SER A 820 -9.68 -23.12 -10.19
C SER A 820 -10.32 -23.22 -8.78
N ASN A 821 -11.47 -22.57 -8.53
CA ASN A 821 -12.06 -22.55 -7.18
C ASN A 821 -12.49 -23.95 -6.71
N LYS A 822 -11.75 -24.49 -5.74
CA LYS A 822 -11.95 -25.84 -5.19
C LYS A 822 -13.14 -25.94 -4.20
N ARG A 823 -13.74 -24.82 -3.72
CA ARG A 823 -14.68 -24.81 -2.56
C ARG A 823 -16.14 -24.47 -2.90
N VAL A 824 -16.39 -23.62 -3.89
CA VAL A 824 -17.76 -23.17 -4.25
C VAL A 824 -18.51 -24.30 -4.97
N LYS A 825 -19.71 -24.64 -4.47
CA LYS A 825 -20.58 -25.71 -4.99
C LYS A 825 -21.84 -25.20 -5.69
N LYS A 826 -22.29 -23.98 -5.38
CA LYS A 826 -23.46 -23.32 -5.97
C LYS A 826 -23.19 -21.84 -6.21
N VAL A 827 -23.49 -21.35 -7.41
CA VAL A 827 -23.38 -19.93 -7.79
C VAL A 827 -24.72 -19.45 -8.36
N SER A 828 -25.15 -18.25 -7.97
CA SER A 828 -26.30 -17.56 -8.55
C SER A 828 -25.93 -16.15 -8.99
N LEU A 829 -26.09 -15.84 -10.28
CA LEU A 829 -25.87 -14.54 -10.90
C LEU A 829 -27.20 -13.80 -11.10
N GLY A 830 -27.27 -12.55 -10.65
CA GLY A 830 -28.46 -11.70 -10.74
C GLY A 830 -28.83 -11.27 -12.16
N SER A 831 -30.08 -10.84 -12.36
CA SER A 831 -30.64 -10.49 -13.68
C SER A 831 -30.09 -9.19 -14.32
N ARG A 832 -29.17 -8.50 -13.64
CA ARG A 832 -28.40 -7.36 -14.16
C ARG A 832 -27.01 -7.73 -14.69
N VAL A 833 -26.54 -8.97 -14.49
CA VAL A 833 -25.19 -9.40 -14.94
C VAL A 833 -25.18 -9.58 -16.46
N ASP A 834 -24.67 -8.60 -17.21
CA ASP A 834 -24.63 -8.61 -18.67
C ASP A 834 -23.28 -9.04 -19.27
N LYS A 835 -22.19 -9.05 -18.49
CA LYS A 835 -20.86 -9.55 -18.92
C LYS A 835 -20.24 -10.58 -17.96
N ILE A 836 -19.54 -11.58 -18.52
CA ILE A 836 -18.76 -12.62 -17.83
C ILE A 836 -17.36 -12.67 -18.47
N GLY A 837 -16.29 -12.45 -17.70
CA GLY A 837 -14.92 -12.37 -18.22
C GLY A 837 -14.33 -13.69 -18.75
N LYS A 838 -13.15 -13.57 -19.39
CA LYS A 838 -12.35 -14.71 -19.86
C LYS A 838 -11.97 -15.60 -18.67
N GLU A 839 -11.98 -16.92 -18.87
CA GLU A 839 -11.72 -17.92 -17.82
C GLU A 839 -12.53 -17.78 -16.50
N ALA A 840 -13.63 -17.02 -16.45
CA ALA A 840 -14.29 -16.62 -15.20
C ALA A 840 -14.70 -17.79 -14.27
N PHE A 841 -15.08 -18.95 -14.83
CA PHE A 841 -15.34 -20.21 -14.12
C PHE A 841 -14.43 -21.35 -14.60
N ALA A 842 -13.26 -21.03 -15.15
CA ALA A 842 -12.33 -22.05 -15.63
C ALA A 842 -11.86 -22.96 -14.48
N ASN A 843 -11.69 -24.26 -14.77
CA ASN A 843 -11.27 -25.29 -13.81
C ASN A 843 -12.11 -25.40 -12.53
N CYS A 844 -13.36 -24.90 -12.53
CA CYS A 844 -14.31 -24.99 -11.41
C CYS A 844 -14.87 -26.41 -11.22
N ARG A 845 -14.01 -27.39 -10.91
CA ARG A 845 -14.35 -28.83 -10.81
C ARG A 845 -15.42 -29.15 -9.76
N ASN A 846 -15.65 -28.28 -8.77
CA ASN A 846 -16.60 -28.51 -7.66
C ASN A 846 -17.94 -27.76 -7.74
N ILE A 847 -18.16 -26.89 -8.74
CA ILE A 847 -19.48 -26.26 -8.95
C ILE A 847 -20.47 -27.33 -9.43
N LYS A 848 -21.54 -27.56 -8.65
CA LYS A 848 -22.62 -28.50 -8.95
C LYS A 848 -23.84 -27.83 -9.57
N VAL A 849 -24.10 -26.56 -9.24
CA VAL A 849 -25.23 -25.78 -9.76
C VAL A 849 -24.82 -24.33 -10.05
N LEU A 850 -25.19 -23.82 -11.22
CA LEU A 850 -24.87 -22.47 -11.67
C LEU A 850 -26.14 -21.82 -12.27
N TYR A 851 -26.69 -20.82 -11.58
CA TYR A 851 -27.84 -20.06 -12.05
C TYR A 851 -27.35 -18.76 -12.71
N ILE A 852 -27.72 -18.55 -13.97
CA ILE A 852 -27.40 -17.36 -14.75
C ILE A 852 -28.73 -16.77 -15.19
N TYR A 853 -29.35 -15.95 -14.34
CA TYR A 853 -30.72 -15.43 -14.56
C TYR A 853 -30.77 -14.12 -15.36
N SER A 854 -29.63 -13.65 -15.88
CA SER A 854 -29.59 -12.51 -16.80
C SER A 854 -30.18 -12.88 -18.15
N PRO A 855 -31.04 -12.03 -18.75
CA PRO A 855 -31.43 -12.14 -20.15
C PRO A 855 -30.55 -11.29 -21.09
N ARG A 856 -29.49 -10.64 -20.58
CA ARG A 856 -28.75 -9.57 -21.26
C ARG A 856 -27.47 -10.01 -21.98
N LEU A 857 -26.84 -11.11 -21.55
CA LEU A 857 -25.58 -11.60 -22.10
C LEU A 857 -25.70 -11.87 -23.61
N LYS A 858 -24.70 -11.43 -24.39
CA LYS A 858 -24.49 -11.75 -25.82
C LYS A 858 -23.18 -12.52 -26.02
N ALA A 859 -22.87 -12.89 -27.26
CA ALA A 859 -21.63 -13.62 -27.61
C ALA A 859 -20.33 -12.84 -27.37
N SER A 860 -20.38 -11.50 -27.50
CA SER A 860 -19.31 -10.56 -27.13
C SER A 860 -19.05 -10.49 -25.63
N ASP A 861 -20.09 -10.73 -24.83
CA ASP A 861 -20.11 -10.39 -23.41
C ASP A 861 -19.68 -11.58 -22.53
N ILE A 862 -19.35 -12.72 -23.15
CA ILE A 862 -18.77 -13.88 -22.49
C ILE A 862 -17.37 -14.09 -23.04
N GLY A 863 -16.37 -13.94 -22.18
CA GLY A 863 -14.96 -14.10 -22.54
C GLY A 863 -14.62 -15.55 -22.90
N GLU A 864 -13.48 -15.72 -23.57
CA GLU A 864 -12.98 -17.03 -23.98
C GLU A 864 -12.80 -17.98 -22.80
N ASN A 865 -13.02 -19.27 -23.04
CA ASN A 865 -12.79 -20.32 -22.04
C ASN A 865 -13.51 -20.11 -20.68
N ALA A 866 -14.53 -19.23 -20.61
CA ALA A 866 -15.21 -18.86 -19.37
C ALA A 866 -15.75 -20.06 -18.58
N PHE A 867 -16.06 -21.17 -19.24
CA PHE A 867 -16.52 -22.42 -18.60
C PHE A 867 -15.58 -23.62 -18.80
N LYS A 868 -14.36 -23.42 -19.34
CA LYS A 868 -13.38 -24.49 -19.64
C LYS A 868 -13.02 -25.27 -18.37
N GLY A 869 -13.27 -26.57 -18.34
CA GLY A 869 -12.91 -27.43 -17.19
C GLY A 869 -13.84 -27.33 -15.98
N ILE A 870 -15.04 -26.71 -16.11
CA ILE A 870 -16.10 -26.86 -15.11
C ILE A 870 -16.59 -28.32 -15.03
N ASN A 871 -17.23 -28.70 -13.92
CA ASN A 871 -17.74 -30.06 -13.72
C ASN A 871 -18.71 -30.51 -14.85
N LYS A 872 -18.44 -31.62 -15.51
CA LYS A 872 -19.27 -32.18 -16.61
C LYS A 872 -20.73 -32.45 -16.21
N ARG A 873 -21.02 -32.61 -14.90
CA ARG A 873 -22.37 -32.84 -14.34
C ARG A 873 -22.98 -31.57 -13.72
N VAL A 874 -22.44 -30.38 -13.97
CA VAL A 874 -23.01 -29.12 -13.45
C VAL A 874 -24.42 -28.86 -14.01
N LYS A 875 -25.37 -28.50 -13.16
CA LYS A 875 -26.70 -28.07 -13.58
C LYS A 875 -26.69 -26.57 -13.82
N ILE A 876 -26.79 -26.14 -15.08
CA ILE A 876 -26.89 -24.72 -15.44
C ILE A 876 -28.37 -24.35 -15.64
N SER A 877 -28.80 -23.25 -15.01
CA SER A 877 -30.16 -22.74 -15.05
C SER A 877 -30.19 -21.33 -15.65
N VAL A 878 -30.92 -21.15 -16.75
CA VAL A 878 -31.02 -19.90 -17.53
C VAL A 878 -32.49 -19.47 -17.75
N PRO A 879 -32.78 -18.22 -18.18
CA PRO A 879 -34.14 -17.79 -18.46
C PRO A 879 -34.75 -18.59 -19.62
N LYS A 880 -36.04 -18.93 -19.52
CA LYS A 880 -36.75 -19.74 -20.53
C LYS A 880 -36.59 -19.21 -21.96
N ALA A 881 -36.66 -17.87 -22.13
CA ALA A 881 -36.54 -17.22 -23.43
C ALA A 881 -35.12 -17.29 -24.05
N LYS A 882 -34.07 -17.45 -23.24
CA LYS A 882 -32.66 -17.47 -23.69
C LYS A 882 -32.05 -18.89 -23.71
N MET A 883 -32.83 -19.93 -23.41
CA MET A 883 -32.30 -21.28 -23.16
C MET A 883 -31.58 -21.92 -24.35
N LYS A 884 -32.06 -21.71 -25.58
CA LYS A 884 -31.40 -22.24 -26.79
C LYS A 884 -30.08 -21.50 -27.04
N GLU A 885 -30.17 -20.19 -27.22
CA GLU A 885 -29.07 -19.26 -27.45
C GLU A 885 -27.91 -19.46 -26.45
N TYR A 886 -28.20 -19.51 -25.15
CA TYR A 886 -27.16 -19.68 -24.12
C TYR A 886 -26.61 -21.11 -24.04
N LYS A 887 -27.38 -22.12 -24.43
CA LYS A 887 -26.88 -23.51 -24.50
C LYS A 887 -25.89 -23.69 -25.66
N GLU A 888 -26.07 -22.95 -26.74
CA GLU A 888 -25.14 -22.88 -27.87
C GLU A 888 -23.91 -22.05 -27.48
N LEU A 889 -24.10 -20.78 -27.10
CA LEU A 889 -23.02 -19.86 -26.73
C LEU A 889 -22.11 -20.37 -25.59
N PHE A 890 -22.65 -20.96 -24.51
CA PHE A 890 -21.79 -21.42 -23.42
C PHE A 890 -20.85 -22.55 -23.87
N ARG A 891 -21.22 -23.36 -24.86
CA ARG A 891 -20.37 -24.44 -25.40
C ARG A 891 -19.18 -23.89 -26.18
N GLU A 892 -19.40 -22.86 -26.99
CA GLU A 892 -18.32 -22.09 -27.66
C GLU A 892 -17.34 -21.52 -26.63
N LYS A 893 -17.85 -21.01 -25.51
CA LYS A 893 -17.06 -20.45 -24.40
C LYS A 893 -16.56 -21.52 -23.41
N GLY A 894 -16.40 -22.76 -23.87
CA GLY A 894 -15.69 -23.85 -23.17
C GLY A 894 -16.56 -24.82 -22.36
N LEU A 895 -17.90 -24.72 -22.39
CA LEU A 895 -18.78 -25.65 -21.67
C LEU A 895 -18.85 -27.01 -22.36
N SER A 896 -18.67 -28.10 -21.59
CA SER A 896 -18.76 -29.46 -22.14
C SER A 896 -20.11 -29.74 -22.81
N LYS A 897 -20.09 -30.41 -23.97
CA LYS A 897 -21.30 -30.84 -24.71
C LYS A 897 -22.23 -31.70 -23.84
N GLN A 898 -21.68 -32.44 -22.87
CA GLN A 898 -22.38 -33.32 -21.92
C GLN A 898 -23.17 -32.57 -20.81
N THR A 899 -22.92 -31.28 -20.61
CA THR A 899 -23.52 -30.51 -19.51
C THR A 899 -25.01 -30.21 -19.74
N SER A 900 -25.84 -30.39 -18.70
CA SER A 900 -27.26 -30.03 -18.73
C SER A 900 -27.48 -28.52 -18.52
N VAL A 901 -27.89 -27.83 -19.58
CA VAL A 901 -28.47 -26.47 -19.53
C VAL A 901 -29.99 -26.59 -19.50
N THR A 902 -30.62 -25.97 -18.52
CA THR A 902 -32.06 -26.11 -18.18
C THR A 902 -32.70 -24.75 -17.90
N THR A 903 -34.04 -24.70 -17.86
CA THR A 903 -34.78 -23.49 -17.47
C THR A 903 -35.13 -23.50 -15.99
N GLY A 904 -35.00 -22.35 -15.33
CA GLY A 904 -35.43 -22.16 -13.94
C GLY A 904 -36.43 -21.02 -13.81
N LYS A 905 -37.30 -21.09 -12.80
CA LYS A 905 -38.08 -19.92 -12.35
C LYS A 905 -37.14 -18.94 -11.65
N VAL A 906 -37.44 -17.64 -11.76
CA VAL A 906 -36.85 -16.61 -10.89
C VAL A 906 -37.37 -16.84 -9.47
N GLN A 907 -36.48 -16.66 -8.48
CA GLN A 907 -36.81 -16.50 -7.05
C GLN A 907 -36.42 -15.09 -6.64
#